data_AF-A0A7S1JGJ0-F1
#
_entry.id   AF-A0A7S1JGJ0-F1
#
_cell.length_a   1.000
_cell.length_b   1.000
_cell.length_c   1.000
_cell.angle_alpha   90.00
_cell.angle_beta   90.00
_cell.angle_gamma   90.00
#
_symmetry.space_group_name_H-M   'P 1'
#
loop_
_entity.id
_entity.type
_entity.pdbx_description
1 polymer ?
#
loop_
_entity_poly.entity_id
_entity_poly.type
_entity_poly.pdbx_seq_one_letter_code
_entity_poly.pdbx_strand_id
1 'polypeptide(L)'
;RKAEAVATLVLAVGLFGAGLADAAPTDLRALETKVLTAVWGSQRGGRAKEVVFAVLMKGHRLSPVMKVDYMLVSWLVRAARRPGSLQTVVQAVSEATGGRPPPTGPVGRVFRTMWGLGWKPLEGWWSWQLPDEVEPFDMVRDPEQVLKHRLREALRGQQLRNLEQRRPRQFEGMRGEVLKDVLNDALAKHADAVERTLLMGALAGATWTADRAFRRGLRKNPNCPYCERGVVEDEDHLFWECSAWAVVREPMAAKLVDMAWTEIPWMPVDPEEWPPCLRLCCLPPVHLFKGATVGATRKFVGTLLALFCRVLRMRMGRERLLKSLFDKPGGTPGAFPYAELLGPKPRPRPEDQFVIGEVPNAEWRWEPAFREALLSWLRELQWEPGMGQVTFVELALDFEAHSGRAMPASPGAELQAVVLSLHERARVLRTALAVLQRHVTAGTLVKGAMTTKARSLVPLGAGTLPGLTARPYFTRRQAMREQLQALAAYCEERWIGKIGRQELSFGVSSEGETLEVPAAGVRRPSRLGVEERRRAAQRLAEAAKVRAKTNEGDITSKGGGSGRRGLFGADYVPVQDGRATTRLPFAVLRPMRRAVPQQPAVQQCPDHDRPACPTCLLRRRGVRNCCRLGHHEEDYTPRSRPDGICPRHSMGRCERCKVNKRGVLYCCGMGHHGAERRKPGPRVGSKRGASGDGAELLRRPPQPRSGSPGRLVASHTGRGCLSAGRAQGARRANFSLRCL
;
A
#
# COMPACT_ATOMS: atom_id res chain seq x y z
N ARG A 1 -2.33 -11.92 1.29
CA ARG A 1 -3.80 -12.02 1.48
C ARG A 1 -4.51 -10.66 1.46
N LYS A 2 -4.27 -9.72 2.41
CA LYS A 2 -4.87 -8.35 2.34
C LYS A 2 -4.60 -7.64 1.01
N ALA A 3 -3.35 -7.73 0.55
CA ALA A 3 -2.91 -7.25 -0.76
C ALA A 3 -3.79 -7.77 -1.89
N GLU A 4 -4.00 -9.08 -1.97
CA GLU A 4 -4.77 -9.70 -3.04
C GLU A 4 -6.21 -9.20 -3.06
N ALA A 5 -6.87 -9.15 -1.91
CA ALA A 5 -8.24 -8.64 -1.79
C ALA A 5 -8.36 -7.16 -2.22
N VAL A 6 -7.37 -6.33 -1.88
CA VAL A 6 -7.33 -4.93 -2.33
C VAL A 6 -7.13 -4.85 -3.84
N ALA A 7 -6.24 -5.68 -4.40
CA ALA A 7 -5.95 -5.70 -5.83
C ALA A 7 -7.17 -6.11 -6.67
N THR A 8 -7.91 -7.13 -6.22
CA THR A 8 -9.05 -7.71 -6.96
C THR A 8 -10.35 -6.94 -6.74
N LEU A 9 -10.68 -6.56 -5.50
CA LEU A 9 -11.99 -5.95 -5.20
C LEU A 9 -11.92 -4.42 -5.25
N VAL A 10 -11.00 -3.84 -4.49
CA VAL A 10 -10.97 -2.38 -4.29
C VAL A 10 -10.44 -1.66 -5.52
N LEU A 11 -9.34 -2.14 -6.11
CA LEU A 11 -8.71 -1.49 -7.25
C LEU A 11 -9.32 -1.84 -8.59
N ALA A 12 -10.20 -2.85 -8.68
CA ALA A 12 -10.98 -3.07 -9.89
C ALA A 12 -12.08 -2.00 -9.98
N VAL A 13 -12.81 -1.78 -8.88
CA VAL A 13 -13.88 -0.78 -8.79
C VAL A 13 -13.31 0.64 -8.79
N GLY A 14 -12.32 0.92 -7.91
CA GLY A 14 -11.80 2.26 -7.70
C GLY A 14 -11.00 2.85 -8.87
N LEU A 15 -10.63 2.03 -9.86
CA LEU A 15 -9.95 2.47 -11.08
C LEU A 15 -10.81 2.21 -12.33
N PHE A 16 -12.10 1.95 -12.16
CA PHE A 16 -13.02 1.83 -13.27
C PHE A 16 -12.99 3.11 -14.12
N GLY A 17 -12.79 2.97 -15.42
CA GLY A 17 -12.66 4.10 -16.35
C GLY A 17 -11.30 4.81 -16.35
N ALA A 18 -10.39 4.52 -15.41
CA ALA A 18 -9.08 5.20 -15.34
C ALA A 18 -8.16 4.93 -16.54
N GLY A 19 -8.44 3.87 -17.31
CA GLY A 19 -7.79 3.61 -18.60
C GLY A 19 -8.30 4.47 -19.76
N LEU A 20 -9.50 5.05 -19.63
CA LEU A 20 -10.15 5.86 -20.67
C LEU A 20 -10.08 7.36 -20.35
N ALA A 21 -10.30 7.72 -19.09
CA ALA A 21 -10.31 9.11 -18.61
C ALA A 21 -9.15 9.38 -17.63
N ASP A 22 -8.68 10.63 -17.61
CA ASP A 22 -7.70 11.09 -16.63
C ASP A 22 -8.31 11.08 -15.23
N ALA A 23 -7.70 10.31 -14.33
CA ALA A 23 -7.96 10.42 -12.90
C ALA A 23 -7.07 11.54 -12.33
N ALA A 24 -7.63 12.40 -11.48
CA ALA A 24 -6.85 13.47 -10.87
C ALA A 24 -5.67 12.87 -10.06
N PRO A 25 -4.43 13.39 -10.20
CA PRO A 25 -3.28 12.88 -9.44
C PRO A 25 -3.47 12.94 -7.92
N THR A 26 -4.31 13.85 -7.42
CA THR A 26 -4.70 13.92 -6.01
C THR A 26 -5.52 12.71 -5.58
N ASP A 27 -6.46 12.26 -6.41
CA ASP A 27 -7.36 11.15 -6.11
C ASP A 27 -6.62 9.82 -6.13
N LEU A 28 -5.73 9.61 -7.12
CA LEU A 28 -4.87 8.44 -7.16
C LEU A 28 -3.97 8.35 -5.92
N ARG A 29 -3.38 9.47 -5.48
CA ARG A 29 -2.54 9.53 -4.27
C ARG A 29 -3.36 9.33 -2.98
N ALA A 30 -4.59 9.81 -2.94
CA ALA A 30 -5.52 9.57 -1.84
C ALA A 30 -5.87 8.08 -1.75
N LEU A 31 -6.29 7.47 -2.87
CA LEU A 31 -6.57 6.04 -2.97
C LEU A 31 -5.34 5.20 -2.60
N GLU A 32 -4.15 5.57 -3.06
CA GLU A 32 -2.91 4.87 -2.75
C GLU A 32 -2.63 4.85 -1.24
N THR A 33 -2.89 5.97 -0.57
CA THR A 33 -2.77 6.08 0.90
C THR A 33 -3.77 5.16 1.60
N LYS A 34 -5.00 5.04 1.09
CA LYS A 34 -6.01 4.11 1.62
C LYS A 34 -5.63 2.65 1.37
N VAL A 35 -5.10 2.31 0.20
CA VAL A 35 -4.59 0.98 -0.11
C VAL A 35 -3.44 0.61 0.82
N LEU A 36 -2.46 1.50 0.99
CA LEU A 36 -1.35 1.29 1.92
C LEU A 36 -1.85 1.07 3.35
N THR A 37 -2.83 1.87 3.78
CA THR A 37 -3.47 1.73 5.09
C THR A 37 -4.20 0.39 5.23
N ALA A 38 -4.93 -0.05 4.21
CA ALA A 38 -5.67 -1.31 4.24
C ALA A 38 -4.72 -2.52 4.32
N VAL A 39 -3.64 -2.49 3.55
CA VAL A 39 -2.67 -3.58 3.50
C VAL A 39 -1.80 -3.62 4.76
N TRP A 40 -1.38 -2.46 5.25
CA TRP A 40 -0.27 -2.32 6.21
C TRP A 40 -0.63 -1.58 7.50
N GLY A 41 -1.89 -1.19 7.70
CA GLY A 41 -2.37 -0.45 8.88
C GLY A 41 -2.14 1.06 8.79
N SER A 42 -2.88 1.82 9.60
CA SER A 42 -2.94 3.29 9.59
C SER A 42 -1.81 3.98 10.38
N GLN A 43 -1.21 3.31 11.36
CA GLN A 43 -0.47 3.99 12.42
C GLN A 43 1.02 4.27 12.17
N ARG A 44 1.58 3.91 11.01
CA ARG A 44 2.99 4.23 10.70
C ARG A 44 3.08 5.33 9.64
N GLY A 45 2.90 6.57 10.10
CA GLY A 45 3.28 7.74 9.30
C GLY A 45 4.79 7.68 8.99
N GLY A 46 5.22 8.19 7.84
CA GLY A 46 6.65 8.25 7.46
C GLY A 46 7.17 7.06 6.67
N ARG A 47 6.33 6.06 6.35
CA ARG A 47 6.64 5.03 5.36
C ARG A 47 6.79 5.63 3.97
N ALA A 48 7.84 5.25 3.26
CA ALA A 48 7.94 5.44 1.82
C ALA A 48 7.01 4.45 1.11
N LYS A 49 5.96 4.97 0.46
CA LYS A 49 4.97 4.14 -0.25
C LYS A 49 5.61 3.48 -1.47
N GLU A 50 6.56 4.18 -2.06
CA GLU A 50 7.35 3.78 -3.22
C GLU A 50 8.14 2.51 -2.91
N VAL A 51 8.82 2.41 -1.76
CA VAL A 51 9.47 1.14 -1.35
C VAL A 51 8.45 0.03 -1.17
N VAL A 52 7.32 0.32 -0.51
CA VAL A 52 6.28 -0.67 -0.26
C VAL A 52 5.75 -1.24 -1.57
N PHE A 53 5.38 -0.40 -2.53
CA PHE A 53 4.79 -0.84 -3.79
C PHE A 53 5.83 -1.32 -4.81
N ALA A 54 7.02 -0.73 -4.85
CA ALA A 54 8.04 -1.11 -5.81
C ALA A 54 8.82 -2.37 -5.37
N VAL A 55 9.20 -2.43 -4.10
CA VAL A 55 10.13 -3.45 -3.56
C VAL A 55 9.38 -4.55 -2.83
N LEU A 56 8.57 -4.19 -1.84
CA LEU A 56 7.98 -5.17 -0.91
C LEU A 56 6.70 -5.82 -1.44
N MET A 57 6.11 -5.26 -2.49
CA MET A 57 4.86 -5.71 -3.06
C MET A 57 4.85 -5.66 -4.59
N LYS A 58 3.73 -6.09 -5.19
CA LYS A 58 3.47 -6.00 -6.63
C LYS A 58 2.78 -4.67 -6.95
N GLY A 59 3.55 -3.58 -7.07
CA GLY A 59 3.04 -2.22 -7.27
C GLY A 59 2.06 -2.06 -8.42
N HIS A 60 2.34 -2.67 -9.58
CA HIS A 60 1.42 -2.70 -10.73
C HIS A 60 0.02 -3.29 -10.44
N ARG A 61 -0.16 -4.01 -9.31
CA ARG A 61 -1.46 -4.51 -8.86
C ARG A 61 -2.07 -3.72 -7.71
N LEU A 62 -1.27 -2.92 -6.99
CA LEU A 62 -1.62 -2.37 -5.68
C LEU A 62 -1.45 -0.86 -5.54
N SER A 63 -0.50 -0.26 -6.24
CA SER A 63 -0.40 1.21 -6.34
C SER A 63 -1.38 1.66 -7.42
N PRO A 64 -2.38 2.50 -7.10
CA PRO A 64 -3.25 3.12 -8.10
C PRO A 64 -2.48 3.80 -9.23
N VAL A 65 -1.41 4.53 -8.88
CA VAL A 65 -0.57 5.25 -9.85
C VAL A 65 0.08 4.26 -10.82
N MET A 66 0.84 3.30 -10.29
CA MET A 66 1.52 2.30 -11.13
C MET A 66 0.53 1.41 -11.90
N LYS A 67 -0.64 1.10 -11.33
CA LYS A 67 -1.64 0.24 -11.97
C LYS A 67 -2.28 0.94 -13.18
N VAL A 68 -2.59 2.24 -13.09
CA VAL A 68 -3.10 3.02 -14.22
C VAL A 68 -2.07 3.05 -15.35
N ASP A 69 -0.82 3.41 -15.04
CA ASP A 69 0.27 3.45 -16.04
C ASP A 69 0.51 2.07 -16.68
N TYR A 70 0.51 1.01 -15.86
CA TYR A 70 0.63 -0.36 -16.33
C TYR A 70 -0.51 -0.76 -17.27
N MET A 71 -1.76 -0.39 -16.93
CA MET A 71 -2.94 -0.67 -17.75
C MET A 71 -2.89 0.06 -19.10
N LEU A 72 -2.47 1.33 -19.09
CA LEU A 72 -2.33 2.16 -20.30
C LEU A 72 -1.31 1.57 -21.27
N VAL A 73 -0.09 1.31 -20.81
CA VAL A 73 0.95 0.75 -21.69
C VAL A 73 0.61 -0.68 -22.11
N SER A 74 0.02 -1.50 -21.23
CA SER A 74 -0.45 -2.85 -21.61
C SER A 74 -1.56 -2.82 -22.67
N TRP A 75 -2.42 -1.79 -22.66
CA TRP A 75 -3.42 -1.61 -23.71
C TRP A 75 -2.75 -1.28 -25.06
N LEU A 76 -1.76 -0.40 -25.07
CA LEU A 76 -1.04 -0.05 -26.28
C LEU A 76 -0.27 -1.24 -26.87
N VAL A 77 0.38 -2.05 -26.02
CA VAL A 77 1.03 -3.30 -26.45
C VAL A 77 0.03 -4.25 -27.14
N ARG A 78 -1.20 -4.36 -26.64
CA ARG A 78 -2.23 -5.18 -27.29
C ARG A 78 -2.72 -4.56 -28.59
N ALA A 79 -2.85 -3.23 -28.65
CA ALA A 79 -3.22 -2.52 -29.86
C ALA A 79 -2.16 -2.71 -30.97
N ALA A 80 -0.87 -2.71 -30.62
CA ALA A 80 0.22 -2.94 -31.57
C ALA A 80 0.20 -4.32 -32.24
N ARG A 81 -0.35 -5.33 -31.55
CA ARG A 81 -0.38 -6.73 -32.03
C ARG A 81 -1.65 -7.12 -32.76
N ARG A 82 -2.66 -6.26 -32.77
CA ARG A 82 -3.95 -6.52 -33.40
C ARG A 82 -4.08 -5.60 -34.60
N PRO A 83 -3.86 -6.11 -35.82
CA PRO A 83 -4.15 -5.37 -37.03
C PRO A 83 -5.59 -4.84 -36.99
N GLY A 84 -5.79 -3.59 -37.41
CA GLY A 84 -7.12 -3.01 -37.51
C GLY A 84 -7.14 -1.50 -37.29
N SER A 85 -8.36 -0.96 -37.27
CA SER A 85 -8.61 0.48 -37.15
C SER A 85 -7.93 1.13 -35.95
N LEU A 86 -7.80 0.40 -34.83
CA LEU A 86 -7.13 0.91 -33.65
C LEU A 86 -5.64 1.19 -33.90
N GLN A 87 -4.94 0.30 -34.62
CA GLN A 87 -3.54 0.48 -34.98
C GLN A 87 -3.37 1.71 -35.87
N THR A 88 -4.26 1.89 -36.85
CA THR A 88 -4.30 3.06 -37.74
C THR A 88 -4.54 4.35 -36.96
N VAL A 89 -5.44 4.35 -35.97
CA VAL A 89 -5.70 5.52 -35.12
C VAL A 89 -4.48 5.87 -34.28
N VAL A 90 -3.82 4.88 -33.66
CA VAL A 90 -2.61 5.11 -32.88
C VAL A 90 -1.48 5.65 -33.77
N GLN A 91 -1.31 5.07 -34.96
CA GLN A 91 -0.35 5.55 -35.97
C GLN A 91 -0.62 7.00 -36.34
N ALA A 92 -1.84 7.33 -36.74
CA ALA A 92 -2.23 8.67 -37.14
C ALA A 92 -2.01 9.70 -36.00
N VAL A 93 -2.32 9.33 -34.75
CA VAL A 93 -2.06 10.18 -33.59
C VAL A 93 -0.56 10.37 -33.35
N SER A 94 0.25 9.31 -33.50
CA SER A 94 1.70 9.40 -33.37
C SER A 94 2.32 10.30 -34.44
N GLU A 95 1.93 10.12 -35.70
CA GLU A 95 2.39 10.94 -36.84
C GLU A 95 1.97 12.40 -36.69
N ALA A 96 0.69 12.64 -36.37
CA ALA A 96 0.16 13.99 -36.18
C ALA A 96 0.85 14.77 -35.05
N THR A 97 1.42 14.06 -34.09
CA THR A 97 2.15 14.66 -32.97
C THR A 97 3.66 14.68 -33.17
N GLY A 98 4.16 14.13 -34.29
CA GLY A 98 5.60 13.95 -34.52
C GLY A 98 6.25 13.13 -33.42
N GLY A 99 5.53 12.14 -32.88
CA GLY A 99 5.96 11.37 -31.73
C GLY A 99 6.17 12.22 -30.48
N ARG A 100 5.38 13.28 -30.26
CA ARG A 100 5.32 14.02 -28.98
C ARG A 100 4.01 13.67 -28.28
N PRO A 101 3.90 13.76 -26.94
CA PRO A 101 2.66 13.41 -26.26
C PRO A 101 1.52 14.36 -26.67
N PRO A 102 0.44 13.88 -27.32
CA PRO A 102 -0.77 14.69 -27.47
C PRO A 102 -1.35 15.02 -26.09
N PRO A 103 -1.97 16.20 -25.92
CA PRO A 103 -2.42 16.66 -24.61
C PRO A 103 -3.60 15.85 -24.04
N THR A 104 -4.34 15.12 -24.88
CA THR A 104 -5.63 14.52 -24.51
C THR A 104 -5.85 13.12 -25.09
N GLY A 105 -6.67 12.32 -24.41
CA GLY A 105 -7.12 11.01 -24.88
C GLY A 105 -6.21 9.83 -24.48
N PRO A 106 -6.66 8.58 -24.70
CA PRO A 106 -5.98 7.38 -24.21
C PRO A 106 -4.58 7.20 -24.81
N VAL A 107 -4.42 7.42 -26.13
CA VAL A 107 -3.11 7.31 -26.81
C VAL A 107 -2.12 8.32 -26.23
N GLY A 108 -2.54 9.58 -26.10
CA GLY A 108 -1.68 10.63 -25.55
C GLY A 108 -1.24 10.38 -24.12
N ARG A 109 -2.12 9.77 -23.31
CA ARG A 109 -1.79 9.36 -21.94
C ARG A 109 -0.73 8.27 -21.91
N VAL A 110 -0.86 7.22 -22.73
CA VAL A 110 0.16 6.15 -22.77
C VAL A 110 1.52 6.73 -23.13
N PHE A 111 1.53 7.55 -24.16
CA PHE A 111 2.67 8.31 -24.62
C PHE A 111 3.28 9.17 -23.51
N ARG A 112 2.50 10.00 -22.80
CA ARG A 112 2.99 10.76 -21.62
C ARG A 112 3.62 9.86 -20.57
N THR A 113 3.01 8.71 -20.28
CA THR A 113 3.57 7.72 -19.34
C THR A 113 4.93 7.23 -19.81
N MET A 114 5.06 6.84 -21.08
CA MET A 114 6.33 6.35 -21.66
C MET A 114 7.42 7.43 -21.65
N TRP A 115 7.10 8.67 -22.01
CA TRP A 115 8.01 9.81 -21.86
C TRP A 115 8.39 10.07 -20.41
N GLY A 116 7.44 9.97 -19.47
CA GLY A 116 7.70 10.10 -18.04
C GLY A 116 8.60 9.00 -17.48
N LEU A 117 8.64 7.83 -18.13
CA LEU A 117 9.58 6.75 -17.83
C LEU A 117 10.97 6.99 -18.44
N GLY A 118 11.15 8.06 -19.22
CA GLY A 118 12.40 8.39 -19.92
C GLY A 118 12.59 7.63 -21.22
N TRP A 119 11.54 6.98 -21.75
CA TRP A 119 11.64 6.21 -22.98
C TRP A 119 11.66 7.14 -24.19
N LYS A 120 12.46 6.79 -25.20
CA LYS A 120 12.58 7.56 -26.45
C LYS A 120 12.06 6.73 -27.61
N PRO A 121 11.20 7.27 -28.49
CA PRO A 121 10.77 6.53 -29.67
C PRO A 121 11.96 6.30 -30.60
N LEU A 122 12.02 5.13 -31.24
CA LEU A 122 13.05 4.79 -32.23
C LEU A 122 12.45 4.75 -33.64
N GLU A 123 11.60 3.75 -33.88
CA GLU A 123 10.92 3.52 -35.16
C GLU A 123 9.42 3.40 -34.91
N GLY A 124 8.66 4.37 -35.44
CA GLY A 124 7.22 4.46 -35.21
C GLY A 124 6.87 4.61 -33.73
N TRP A 125 5.64 4.23 -33.37
CA TRP A 125 5.15 4.27 -31.98
C TRP A 125 5.26 2.93 -31.25
N TRP A 126 5.69 1.87 -31.93
CA TRP A 126 5.77 0.52 -31.36
C TRP A 126 7.17 0.15 -30.86
N SER A 127 8.22 0.89 -31.25
CA SER A 127 9.61 0.64 -30.85
C SER A 127 10.19 1.79 -30.04
N TRP A 128 10.71 1.48 -28.84
CA TRP A 128 11.17 2.48 -27.87
C TRP A 128 12.50 2.11 -27.24
N GLN A 129 13.39 3.08 -27.13
CA GLN A 129 14.62 2.98 -26.35
C GLN A 129 14.32 3.21 -24.87
N LEU A 130 14.62 2.22 -24.03
CA LEU A 130 14.55 2.34 -22.58
C LEU A 130 15.83 2.98 -22.04
N PRO A 131 15.76 3.70 -20.91
CA PRO A 131 16.95 4.08 -20.16
C PRO A 131 17.75 2.83 -19.78
N ASP A 132 19.07 2.89 -19.96
CA ASP A 132 20.04 1.89 -19.50
C ASP A 132 19.95 0.49 -20.14
N GLU A 133 18.99 0.23 -21.03
CA GLU A 133 18.92 -1.00 -21.83
C GLU A 133 19.53 -0.78 -23.23
N VAL A 134 20.28 -1.76 -23.74
CA VAL A 134 20.85 -1.69 -25.11
C VAL A 134 19.79 -2.07 -26.15
N GLU A 135 18.95 -3.03 -25.83
CA GLU A 135 17.90 -3.52 -26.72
C GLU A 135 16.67 -2.61 -26.66
N PRO A 136 16.02 -2.35 -27.81
CA PRO A 136 14.76 -1.62 -27.82
C PRO A 136 13.63 -2.46 -27.22
N PHE A 137 12.65 -1.77 -26.65
CA PHE A 137 11.36 -2.31 -26.28
C PHE A 137 10.45 -2.30 -27.50
N ASP A 138 10.23 -3.47 -28.10
CA ASP A 138 9.43 -3.63 -29.31
C ASP A 138 8.07 -4.26 -28.97
N MET A 139 7.00 -3.47 -29.05
CA MET A 139 5.65 -3.90 -28.68
C MET A 139 5.10 -5.04 -29.54
N VAL A 140 5.57 -5.13 -30.78
CA VAL A 140 5.11 -6.09 -31.79
C VAL A 140 5.91 -7.38 -31.69
N ARG A 141 7.25 -7.28 -31.68
CA ARG A 141 8.15 -8.44 -31.78
C ARG A 141 8.39 -9.16 -30.47
N ASP A 142 8.52 -8.43 -29.35
CA ASP A 142 8.90 -9.05 -28.08
C ASP A 142 7.78 -9.96 -27.55
N PRO A 143 8.07 -11.00 -26.73
CA PRO A 143 7.02 -11.74 -26.04
C PRO A 143 6.25 -10.84 -25.05
N GLU A 144 4.91 -10.95 -24.98
CA GLU A 144 4.08 -10.07 -24.13
C GLU A 144 4.50 -10.12 -22.65
N GLN A 145 4.93 -11.29 -22.18
CA GLN A 145 5.39 -11.47 -20.80
C GLN A 145 6.68 -10.70 -20.50
N VAL A 146 7.60 -10.62 -21.48
CA VAL A 146 8.86 -9.87 -21.38
C VAL A 146 8.55 -8.37 -21.35
N LEU A 147 7.71 -7.87 -22.24
CA LEU A 147 7.28 -6.46 -22.24
C LEU A 147 6.61 -6.07 -20.91
N LYS A 148 5.68 -6.90 -20.42
CA LYS A 148 5.04 -6.66 -19.12
C LYS A 148 6.05 -6.71 -17.97
N HIS A 149 7.11 -7.50 -18.07
CA HIS A 149 8.19 -7.52 -17.08
C HIS A 149 9.00 -6.21 -17.13
N ARG A 150 9.55 -5.84 -18.30
CA ARG A 150 10.29 -4.59 -18.52
C ARG A 150 9.49 -3.36 -18.07
N LEU A 151 8.20 -3.28 -18.44
CA LEU A 151 7.30 -2.22 -18.00
C LEU A 151 7.16 -2.17 -16.47
N ARG A 152 7.03 -3.32 -15.80
CA ARG A 152 6.94 -3.36 -14.33
C ARG A 152 8.23 -2.88 -13.67
N GLU A 153 9.40 -3.20 -14.22
CA GLU A 153 10.67 -2.72 -13.67
C GLU A 153 10.87 -1.22 -13.93
N ALA A 154 10.54 -0.72 -15.12
CA ALA A 154 10.58 0.72 -15.42
C ALA A 154 9.69 1.54 -14.47
N LEU A 155 8.45 1.10 -14.23
CA LEU A 155 7.54 1.76 -13.28
C LEU A 155 8.08 1.73 -11.85
N ARG A 156 8.74 0.65 -11.44
CA ARG A 156 9.39 0.59 -10.11
C ARG A 156 10.55 1.56 -10.03
N GLY A 157 11.40 1.59 -11.05
CA GLY A 157 12.56 2.45 -11.06
C GLY A 157 12.19 3.92 -11.04
N GLN A 158 11.13 4.31 -11.74
CA GLN A 158 10.58 5.67 -11.65
C GLN A 158 10.13 6.01 -10.21
N GLN A 159 9.39 5.12 -9.54
CA GLN A 159 8.96 5.35 -8.15
C GLN A 159 10.16 5.46 -7.19
N LEU A 160 11.19 4.65 -7.39
CA LEU A 160 12.40 4.69 -6.56
C LEU A 160 13.24 5.95 -6.80
N ARG A 161 13.37 6.42 -8.05
CA ARG A 161 14.03 7.71 -8.36
C ARG A 161 13.27 8.89 -7.75
N ASN A 162 11.94 8.89 -7.82
CA ASN A 162 11.12 9.92 -7.20
C ASN A 162 11.27 9.92 -5.67
N LEU A 163 11.39 8.73 -5.06
CA LEU A 163 11.64 8.61 -3.63
C LEU A 163 13.01 9.15 -3.22
N GLU A 164 14.05 8.80 -3.97
CA GLU A 164 15.43 9.26 -3.77
C GLU A 164 15.50 10.78 -3.79
N GLN A 165 14.89 11.43 -4.79
CA GLN A 165 14.78 12.90 -4.86
C GLN A 165 14.01 13.49 -3.67
N ARG A 166 12.96 12.81 -3.21
CA ARG A 166 12.08 13.31 -2.14
C ARG A 166 12.65 13.10 -0.73
N ARG A 167 13.52 12.10 -0.53
CA ARG A 167 14.11 11.71 0.76
C ARG A 167 15.57 11.28 0.59
N PRO A 168 16.46 12.15 0.09
CA PRO A 168 17.84 11.78 -0.24
C PRO A 168 18.58 11.22 0.97
N ARG A 169 18.45 11.88 2.14
CA ARG A 169 19.05 11.41 3.40
C ARG A 169 18.86 9.91 3.71
N GLN A 170 17.76 9.28 3.29
CA GLN A 170 17.48 7.87 3.61
C GLN A 170 17.56 6.93 2.42
N PHE A 171 17.46 7.46 1.19
CA PHE A 171 17.24 6.66 -0.01
C PHE A 171 18.16 7.05 -1.17
N GLU A 172 19.09 7.97 -0.96
CA GLU A 172 20.16 8.27 -1.90
C GLU A 172 21.02 7.05 -2.19
N GLY A 173 21.46 6.96 -3.44
CA GLY A 173 22.26 5.88 -3.98
C GLY A 173 21.45 4.68 -4.45
N MET A 174 20.12 4.76 -4.60
CA MET A 174 19.36 3.67 -5.25
C MET A 174 19.50 3.71 -6.77
N ARG A 175 19.54 4.91 -7.36
CA ARG A 175 19.53 5.13 -8.82
C ARG A 175 18.33 4.47 -9.52
N GLY A 176 17.23 4.28 -8.78
CA GLY A 176 16.04 3.61 -9.29
C GLY A 176 16.09 2.08 -9.29
N GLU A 177 17.15 1.44 -8.82
CA GLU A 177 17.29 -0.02 -8.92
C GLU A 177 17.72 -0.65 -7.61
N VAL A 178 17.03 -1.72 -7.22
CA VAL A 178 17.38 -2.51 -6.03
C VAL A 178 17.31 -4.00 -6.34
N LEU A 179 18.15 -4.80 -5.68
CA LEU A 179 18.15 -6.26 -5.78
C LEU A 179 16.96 -6.86 -5.00
N LYS A 180 15.76 -6.60 -5.51
CA LYS A 180 14.48 -6.95 -4.90
C LYS A 180 14.33 -8.45 -4.61
N ASP A 181 14.77 -9.30 -5.53
CA ASP A 181 14.59 -10.75 -5.38
C ASP A 181 15.47 -11.30 -4.26
N VAL A 182 16.75 -10.89 -4.22
CA VAL A 182 17.66 -11.22 -3.10
C VAL A 182 17.10 -10.74 -1.77
N LEU A 183 16.59 -9.51 -1.73
CA LEU A 183 16.01 -8.93 -0.53
C LEU A 183 14.76 -9.69 -0.06
N ASN A 184 13.84 -10.02 -0.97
CA ASN A 184 12.61 -10.75 -0.65
C ASN A 184 12.91 -12.20 -0.22
N ASP A 185 13.88 -12.85 -0.86
CA ASP A 185 14.37 -14.18 -0.45
C ASP A 185 14.93 -14.13 0.97
N ALA A 186 15.72 -13.10 1.30
CA ALA A 186 16.27 -12.92 2.65
C ALA A 186 15.17 -12.62 3.69
N LEU A 187 14.20 -11.75 3.36
CA LEU A 187 13.05 -11.46 4.23
C LEU A 187 12.15 -12.69 4.47
N ALA A 188 12.03 -13.57 3.48
CA ALA A 188 11.22 -14.79 3.60
C ALA A 188 11.78 -15.74 4.68
N LYS A 189 13.11 -15.74 4.89
CA LYS A 189 13.79 -16.57 5.91
C LYS A 189 13.47 -16.16 7.35
N HIS A 190 12.98 -14.95 7.58
CA HIS A 190 12.51 -14.52 8.90
C HIS A 190 11.11 -15.07 9.18
N ALA A 191 11.02 -16.19 9.89
CA ALA A 191 9.75 -16.85 10.21
C ALA A 191 8.88 -16.03 11.18
N ASP A 192 9.49 -15.31 12.12
CA ASP A 192 8.78 -14.45 13.07
C ASP A 192 8.14 -13.25 12.35
N ALA A 193 6.82 -13.16 12.44
CA ALA A 193 6.04 -12.08 11.87
C ALA A 193 6.44 -10.70 12.43
N VAL A 194 6.88 -10.63 13.70
CA VAL A 194 7.38 -9.39 14.32
C VAL A 194 8.65 -8.92 13.63
N GLU A 195 9.63 -9.81 13.51
CA GLU A 195 10.92 -9.51 12.87
C GLU A 195 10.72 -9.03 11.45
N ARG A 196 9.93 -9.77 10.67
CA ARG A 196 9.59 -9.39 9.31
C ARG A 196 8.93 -8.01 9.27
N THR A 197 8.04 -7.72 10.19
CA THR A 197 7.34 -6.43 10.23
C THR A 197 8.24 -5.27 10.66
N LEU A 198 9.21 -5.51 11.54
CA LEU A 198 10.25 -4.55 11.92
C LEU A 198 11.16 -4.24 10.72
N LEU A 199 11.66 -5.30 10.05
CA LEU A 199 12.52 -5.17 8.87
C LEU A 199 11.83 -4.47 7.71
N MET A 200 10.60 -4.86 7.38
CA MET A 200 9.83 -4.15 6.35
C MET A 200 9.54 -2.69 6.75
N GLY A 201 9.49 -2.39 8.05
CA GLY A 201 9.44 -1.02 8.56
C GLY A 201 10.73 -0.25 8.28
N ALA A 202 11.88 -0.85 8.57
CA ALA A 202 13.20 -0.26 8.29
C ALA A 202 13.40 -0.03 6.79
N LEU A 203 13.09 -1.02 5.96
CA LEU A 203 13.16 -0.93 4.49
C LEU A 203 12.34 0.22 3.93
N ALA A 204 11.14 0.45 4.47
CA ALA A 204 10.29 1.56 4.07
C ALA A 204 10.70 2.92 4.69
N GLY A 205 11.86 3.03 5.34
CA GLY A 205 12.31 4.23 6.05
C GLY A 205 11.35 4.64 7.17
N ALA A 206 10.69 3.67 7.79
CA ALA A 206 9.61 3.84 8.75
C ALA A 206 9.99 3.49 10.19
N THR A 207 11.29 3.30 10.45
CA THR A 207 11.82 3.13 11.80
C THR A 207 11.42 4.31 12.68
N TRP A 208 11.03 4.02 13.91
CA TRP A 208 10.74 5.04 14.91
C TRP A 208 12.02 5.37 15.64
N THR A 209 12.53 6.58 15.45
CA THR A 209 13.68 7.13 16.20
C THR A 209 13.18 8.18 17.19
N ALA A 210 13.97 8.52 18.21
CA ALA A 210 13.62 9.57 19.17
C ALA A 210 13.42 10.92 18.48
N ASP A 211 14.27 11.26 17.51
CA ASP A 211 14.11 12.46 16.68
C ASP A 211 12.75 12.48 15.97
N ARG A 212 12.38 11.39 15.30
CA ARG A 212 11.11 11.30 14.59
C ARG A 212 9.91 11.37 15.53
N ALA A 213 10.03 10.78 16.72
CA ALA A 213 9.01 10.86 17.75
C ALA A 213 8.86 12.28 18.29
N PHE A 214 9.97 12.97 18.55
CA PHE A 214 10.02 14.36 18.99
C PHE A 214 9.39 15.31 17.97
N ARG A 215 9.76 15.20 16.69
CA ARG A 215 9.16 15.98 15.58
C ARG A 215 7.64 15.77 15.43
N ARG A 216 7.10 14.67 15.96
CA ARG A 216 5.66 14.38 15.98
C ARG A 216 4.97 14.76 17.30
N GLY A 217 5.68 15.40 18.22
CA GLY A 217 5.18 15.73 19.55
C GLY A 217 4.84 14.50 20.39
N LEU A 218 5.44 13.34 20.06
CA LEU A 218 5.26 12.10 20.83
C LEU A 218 6.32 11.95 21.94
N ARG A 219 7.35 12.81 21.93
CA ARG A 219 8.43 12.87 22.90
C ARG A 219 8.79 14.32 23.21
N LYS A 220 9.34 14.55 24.41
CA LYS A 220 9.83 15.86 24.86
C LYS A 220 11.23 16.22 24.34
N ASN A 221 12.06 15.22 24.04
CA ASN A 221 13.41 15.41 23.52
C ASN A 221 13.71 14.45 22.36
N PRO A 222 14.58 14.85 21.42
CA PRO A 222 15.05 14.00 20.32
C PRO A 222 16.22 13.09 20.72
N ASN A 223 16.70 13.18 21.96
CA ASN A 223 17.89 12.49 22.41
C ASN A 223 17.64 10.98 22.59
N CYS A 224 18.67 10.19 22.29
CA CYS A 224 18.69 8.76 22.48
C CYS A 224 18.44 8.43 23.96
N PRO A 225 17.38 7.68 24.29
CA PRO A 225 17.09 7.30 25.66
C PRO A 225 17.89 6.07 26.11
N TYR A 226 18.65 5.44 25.20
CA TYR A 226 19.29 4.15 25.45
C TYR A 226 20.78 4.25 25.75
N CYS A 227 21.43 5.33 25.29
CA CYS A 227 22.84 5.59 25.54
C CYS A 227 23.01 6.82 26.43
N GLU A 228 24.14 6.91 27.12
CA GLU A 228 24.45 7.99 28.05
C GLU A 228 25.01 9.25 27.36
N ARG A 229 25.26 9.20 26.05
CA ARG A 229 25.88 10.29 25.29
C ARG A 229 25.00 11.53 25.12
N GLY A 230 23.69 11.43 25.38
CA GLY A 230 22.76 12.55 25.23
C GLY A 230 22.63 13.10 23.81
N VAL A 231 23.03 12.34 22.78
CA VAL A 231 22.96 12.74 21.36
C VAL A 231 21.58 12.48 20.78
N VAL A 232 21.24 13.16 19.69
CA VAL A 232 19.99 12.94 18.93
C VAL A 232 19.98 11.50 18.39
N GLU A 233 18.88 10.76 18.62
CA GLU A 233 18.71 9.45 17.98
C GLU A 233 17.99 9.61 16.65
N ASP A 234 18.75 9.51 15.58
CA ASP A 234 18.28 9.27 14.22
C ASP A 234 18.58 7.82 13.78
N GLU A 235 18.38 7.50 12.50
CA GLU A 235 18.64 6.16 11.96
C GLU A 235 20.13 5.80 11.98
N ASP A 236 21.00 6.77 11.75
CA ASP A 236 22.47 6.62 11.80
C ASP A 236 22.91 6.20 13.19
N HIS A 237 22.50 6.99 14.18
CA HIS A 237 22.76 6.71 15.58
C HIS A 237 22.20 5.35 15.99
N LEU A 238 20.96 5.05 15.63
CA LEU A 238 20.29 3.80 15.99
C LEU A 238 21.04 2.56 15.48
N PHE A 239 21.43 2.53 14.21
CA PHE A 239 21.97 1.32 13.60
C PHE A 239 23.50 1.22 13.70
N TRP A 240 24.21 2.36 13.76
CA TRP A 240 25.65 2.38 13.55
C TRP A 240 26.45 2.93 14.75
N GLU A 241 25.90 3.85 15.55
CA GLU A 241 26.71 4.55 16.56
C GLU A 241 26.32 4.25 18.02
N CYS A 242 25.05 3.94 18.28
CA CYS A 242 24.52 3.88 19.65
C CYS A 242 25.20 2.80 20.48
N SER A 243 25.88 3.19 21.57
CA SER A 243 26.62 2.27 22.43
C SER A 243 25.73 1.22 23.09
N ALA A 244 24.43 1.50 23.25
CA ALA A 244 23.45 0.56 23.77
C ALA A 244 23.34 -0.75 22.98
N TRP A 245 23.68 -0.71 21.69
CA TRP A 245 23.55 -1.82 20.75
C TRP A 245 24.89 -2.39 20.28
N ALA A 246 26.01 -1.85 20.78
CA ALA A 246 27.37 -2.23 20.41
C ALA A 246 27.59 -3.75 20.46
N VAL A 247 27.14 -4.40 21.54
CA VAL A 247 27.28 -5.85 21.77
C VAL A 247 26.72 -6.73 20.64
N VAL A 248 25.67 -6.25 19.95
CA VAL A 248 25.08 -6.96 18.80
C VAL A 248 25.63 -6.40 17.49
N ARG A 249 25.84 -5.09 17.42
CA ARG A 249 26.26 -4.41 16.20
C ARG A 249 27.67 -4.77 15.80
N GLU A 250 28.65 -4.64 16.69
CA GLU A 250 30.08 -4.72 16.36
C GLU A 250 30.48 -6.05 15.70
N PRO A 251 30.08 -7.23 16.22
CA PRO A 251 30.44 -8.50 15.59
C PRO A 251 29.84 -8.65 14.18
N MET A 252 28.64 -8.10 13.97
CA MET A 252 27.94 -8.19 12.70
C MET A 252 28.43 -7.16 11.69
N ALA A 253 28.78 -5.95 12.15
CA ALA A 253 29.39 -4.91 11.36
C ALA A 253 30.77 -5.38 10.86
N ALA A 254 31.62 -5.91 11.74
CA ALA A 254 32.91 -6.48 11.35
C ALA A 254 32.76 -7.57 10.27
N LYS A 255 31.78 -8.46 10.43
CA LYS A 255 31.47 -9.48 9.42
C LYS A 255 31.01 -8.87 8.09
N LEU A 256 30.21 -7.81 8.11
CA LEU A 256 29.77 -7.14 6.88
C LEU A 256 30.94 -6.45 6.18
N VAL A 257 31.84 -5.82 6.94
CA VAL A 257 33.05 -5.18 6.42
C VAL A 257 33.97 -6.21 5.76
N ASP A 258 34.21 -7.34 6.43
CA ASP A 258 34.98 -8.47 5.88
C ASP A 258 34.38 -8.98 4.56
N MET A 259 33.06 -9.16 4.52
CA MET A 259 32.36 -9.57 3.30
C MET A 259 32.39 -8.52 2.19
N ALA A 260 32.26 -7.24 2.53
CA ALA A 260 32.37 -6.14 1.57
C ALA A 260 33.76 -6.14 0.92
N TRP A 261 34.82 -6.28 1.73
CA TRP A 261 36.20 -6.33 1.28
C TRP A 261 36.51 -7.55 0.42
N THR A 262 36.07 -8.74 0.83
CA THR A 262 36.50 -10.01 0.22
C THR A 262 35.59 -10.51 -0.91
N GLU A 263 34.28 -10.24 -0.84
CA GLU A 263 33.29 -10.86 -1.74
C GLU A 263 32.59 -9.85 -2.68
N ILE A 264 32.73 -8.54 -2.45
CA ILE A 264 31.99 -7.49 -3.20
C ILE A 264 32.97 -6.40 -3.68
N PRO A 265 33.57 -6.54 -4.88
CA PRO A 265 34.72 -5.73 -5.32
C PRO A 265 34.57 -4.20 -5.32
N TRP A 266 33.34 -3.68 -5.28
CA TRP A 266 33.03 -2.24 -5.38
C TRP A 266 32.36 -1.68 -4.13
N MET A 267 32.15 -2.49 -3.09
CA MET A 267 31.55 -2.01 -1.86
C MET A 267 32.61 -1.30 -1.03
N PRO A 268 32.36 -0.05 -0.57
CA PRO A 268 33.26 0.60 0.37
C PRO A 268 33.46 -0.26 1.62
N VAL A 269 34.69 -0.28 2.15
CA VAL A 269 35.01 -1.03 3.37
C VAL A 269 34.37 -0.38 4.58
N ASP A 270 34.39 0.95 4.64
CA ASP A 270 33.76 1.70 5.71
C ASP A 270 32.24 1.75 5.51
N PRO A 271 31.44 1.24 6.48
CA PRO A 271 30.00 1.39 6.43
C PRO A 271 29.54 2.84 6.30
N GLU A 272 30.28 3.85 6.79
CA GLU A 272 29.91 5.27 6.67
C GLU A 272 29.87 5.75 5.21
N GLU A 273 30.68 5.16 4.34
CA GLU A 273 30.72 5.46 2.90
C GLU A 273 29.62 4.75 2.10
N TRP A 274 28.86 3.84 2.71
CA TRP A 274 27.75 3.19 2.02
C TRP A 274 26.63 4.19 1.74
N PRO A 275 25.95 4.07 0.58
CA PRO A 275 24.85 4.95 0.25
C PRO A 275 23.74 4.83 1.31
N PRO A 276 23.05 5.93 1.64
CA PRO A 276 22.02 5.91 2.67
C PRO A 276 20.93 4.86 2.47
N CYS A 277 20.56 4.55 1.22
CA CYS A 277 19.56 3.51 0.94
C CYS A 277 19.96 2.13 1.47
N LEU A 278 21.23 1.77 1.38
CA LEU A 278 21.78 0.51 1.89
C LEU A 278 21.98 0.61 3.40
N ARG A 279 22.63 1.69 3.84
CA ARG A 279 23.08 1.89 5.21
C ARG A 279 21.94 2.10 6.20
N LEU A 280 20.90 2.83 5.84
CA LEU A 280 19.79 3.20 6.74
C LEU A 280 18.50 2.43 6.48
N CYS A 281 18.33 1.91 5.26
CA CYS A 281 17.12 1.19 4.88
C CYS A 281 17.39 -0.26 4.44
N CYS A 282 18.62 -0.77 4.41
CA CYS A 282 18.93 -2.11 3.89
C CYS A 282 18.44 -2.37 2.45
N LEU A 283 18.35 -1.35 1.60
CA LEU A 283 17.97 -1.50 0.20
C LEU A 283 19.26 -1.69 -0.63
N PRO A 284 19.54 -2.90 -1.16
CA PRO A 284 20.77 -3.17 -1.91
C PRO A 284 20.67 -2.62 -3.35
N PRO A 285 21.36 -1.50 -3.69
CA PRO A 285 21.27 -0.96 -5.03
C PRO A 285 22.03 -1.83 -6.03
N VAL A 286 21.46 -2.08 -7.21
CA VAL A 286 22.01 -3.05 -8.18
C VAL A 286 23.47 -2.74 -8.56
N HIS A 287 23.80 -1.47 -8.76
CA HIS A 287 25.12 -1.06 -9.24
C HIS A 287 26.26 -1.35 -8.24
N LEU A 288 26.02 -1.34 -6.92
CA LEU A 288 27.06 -1.65 -5.93
C LEU A 288 27.42 -3.14 -5.87
N PHE A 289 26.53 -4.00 -6.34
CA PHE A 289 26.74 -5.45 -6.36
C PHE A 289 27.08 -5.96 -7.77
N LYS A 290 27.36 -5.06 -8.72
CA LYS A 290 27.73 -5.44 -10.08
C LYS A 290 29.05 -6.21 -10.05
N GLY A 291 29.04 -7.45 -10.53
CA GLY A 291 30.19 -8.34 -10.51
C GLY A 291 30.35 -9.20 -9.24
N ALA A 292 29.57 -8.94 -8.20
CA ALA A 292 29.50 -9.84 -7.05
C ALA A 292 28.74 -11.12 -7.41
N THR A 293 29.11 -12.25 -6.80
CA THR A 293 28.35 -13.49 -6.99
C THR A 293 26.97 -13.39 -6.32
N VAL A 294 25.99 -14.12 -6.85
CA VAL A 294 24.65 -14.19 -6.25
C VAL A 294 24.70 -14.73 -4.82
N GLY A 295 25.63 -15.67 -4.55
CA GLY A 295 25.87 -16.23 -3.22
C GLY A 295 26.37 -15.19 -2.22
N ALA A 296 27.43 -14.46 -2.58
CA ALA A 296 27.99 -13.38 -1.79
C ALA A 296 26.94 -12.31 -1.47
N THR A 297 26.21 -11.88 -2.50
CA THR A 297 25.16 -10.86 -2.39
C THR A 297 24.05 -11.29 -1.43
N ARG A 298 23.57 -12.54 -1.53
CA ARG A 298 22.56 -13.10 -0.61
C ARG A 298 23.08 -13.18 0.82
N LYS A 299 24.33 -13.60 1.01
CA LYS A 299 24.97 -13.72 2.34
C LYS A 299 25.11 -12.33 2.98
N PHE A 300 25.51 -11.32 2.20
CA PHE A 300 25.68 -9.94 2.67
C PHE A 300 24.34 -9.34 3.08
N VAL A 301 23.35 -9.35 2.18
CA VAL A 301 22.01 -8.81 2.45
C VAL A 301 21.35 -9.51 3.63
N GLY A 302 21.49 -10.84 3.72
CA GLY A 302 20.98 -11.60 4.86
C GLY A 302 21.64 -11.21 6.18
N THR A 303 22.96 -10.99 6.19
CA THR A 303 23.69 -10.55 7.39
C THR A 303 23.28 -9.13 7.80
N LEU A 304 23.10 -8.23 6.82
CA LEU A 304 22.66 -6.85 7.06
C LEU A 304 21.25 -6.79 7.65
N LEU A 305 20.30 -7.57 7.08
CA LEU A 305 18.95 -7.68 7.65
C LEU A 305 18.99 -8.29 9.06
N ALA A 306 19.85 -9.27 9.31
CA ALA A 306 19.99 -9.85 10.64
C ALA A 306 20.50 -8.83 11.67
N LEU A 307 21.45 -7.95 11.29
CA LEU A 307 21.93 -6.84 12.13
C LEU A 307 20.77 -5.93 12.51
N PHE A 308 20.04 -5.43 11.51
CA PHE A 308 18.90 -4.54 11.71
C PHE A 308 17.82 -5.19 12.58
N CYS A 309 17.51 -6.46 12.32
CA CYS A 309 16.53 -7.21 13.08
C CYS A 309 16.91 -7.27 14.57
N ARG A 310 18.15 -7.66 14.88
CA ARG A 310 18.60 -7.79 16.28
C ARG A 310 18.61 -6.45 17.01
N VAL A 311 19.10 -5.37 16.37
CA VAL A 311 19.05 -4.01 16.92
C VAL A 311 17.59 -3.61 17.22
N LEU A 312 16.69 -3.79 16.26
CA LEU A 312 15.27 -3.44 16.44
C LEU A 312 14.56 -4.31 17.49
N ARG A 313 14.92 -5.59 17.63
CA ARG A 313 14.39 -6.46 18.69
C ARG A 313 14.88 -6.03 20.07
N MET A 314 16.17 -5.75 20.22
CA MET A 314 16.72 -5.25 21.48
C MET A 314 16.08 -3.93 21.88
N ARG A 315 15.95 -3.00 20.91
CA ARG A 315 15.22 -1.75 21.09
C ARG A 315 13.79 -2.00 21.56
N MET A 316 13.02 -2.82 20.85
CA MET A 316 11.65 -3.17 21.23
C MET A 316 11.58 -3.79 22.64
N GLY A 317 12.57 -4.60 23.02
CA GLY A 317 12.69 -5.16 24.38
C GLY A 317 12.87 -4.08 25.44
N ARG A 318 13.84 -3.18 25.25
CA ARG A 318 14.06 -2.03 26.17
C ARG A 318 12.86 -1.09 26.21
N GLU A 319 12.21 -0.85 25.07
CA GLU A 319 11.01 -0.01 24.95
C GLU A 319 9.83 -0.56 25.76
N ARG A 320 9.72 -1.89 25.90
CA ARG A 320 8.69 -2.51 26.77
C ARG A 320 8.99 -2.34 28.26
N LEU A 321 10.26 -2.23 28.64
CA LEU A 321 10.67 -2.01 30.03
C LEU A 321 10.53 -0.54 30.43
N LEU A 322 10.72 0.38 29.49
CA LEU A 322 10.55 1.82 29.69
C LEU A 322 9.06 2.18 29.65
N LYS A 323 8.42 2.30 30.82
CA LYS A 323 6.97 2.57 30.96
C LYS A 323 6.46 3.82 30.23
N SER A 324 7.31 4.76 29.81
CA SER A 324 6.87 6.06 29.25
C SER A 324 7.83 6.68 28.24
N LEU A 325 8.25 5.95 27.21
CA LEU A 325 9.01 6.58 26.12
C LEU A 325 8.17 7.55 25.28
N PHE A 326 6.86 7.44 25.32
CA PHE A 326 5.94 8.33 24.60
C PHE A 326 5.02 9.02 25.59
N ASP A 327 5.37 10.27 25.91
CA ASP A 327 4.57 11.16 26.74
C ASP A 327 3.47 11.75 25.87
N LYS A 328 2.44 10.96 25.53
CA LYS A 328 1.25 11.51 24.89
C LYS A 328 0.25 11.94 25.97
N PRO A 329 0.13 13.23 26.31
CA PRO A 329 -0.88 13.69 27.25
C PRO A 329 -2.27 13.30 26.70
N GLY A 330 -2.98 12.43 27.43
CA GLY A 330 -4.31 11.94 27.06
C GLY A 330 -4.37 10.71 26.15
N GLY A 331 -3.24 10.08 25.81
CA GLY A 331 -3.23 8.77 25.14
C GLY A 331 -3.40 7.63 26.15
N THR A 332 -4.08 6.54 25.77
CA THR A 332 -4.11 5.32 26.59
C THR A 332 -2.68 4.86 26.88
N PRO A 333 -2.27 4.79 28.17
CA PRO A 333 -0.96 4.28 28.55
C PRO A 333 -0.76 2.88 27.95
N GLY A 334 0.34 2.67 27.22
CA GLY A 334 0.67 1.37 26.64
C GLY A 334 0.15 1.11 25.21
N ALA A 335 -0.50 2.07 24.55
CA ALA A 335 -0.81 1.98 23.11
C ALA A 335 0.45 2.21 22.25
N PHE A 336 1.44 1.34 22.39
CA PHE A 336 2.62 1.33 21.55
C PHE A 336 2.22 0.91 20.13
N PRO A 337 2.70 1.57 19.06
CA PRO A 337 2.49 1.09 17.69
C PRO A 337 2.96 -0.36 17.44
N TYR A 338 3.84 -0.97 18.27
CA TYR A 338 4.24 -2.38 18.10
C TYR A 338 3.14 -3.39 18.40
N ALA A 339 2.14 -3.04 19.22
CA ALA A 339 0.98 -3.92 19.43
C ALA A 339 0.20 -4.15 18.12
N GLU A 340 0.33 -3.24 17.15
CA GLU A 340 -0.22 -3.35 15.80
C GLU A 340 0.81 -3.83 14.75
N LEU A 341 2.09 -4.00 15.12
CA LEU A 341 3.10 -4.69 14.31
C LEU A 341 2.88 -6.20 14.31
N LEU A 342 2.37 -6.72 15.41
CA LEU A 342 1.83 -8.07 15.48
C LEU A 342 0.53 -8.10 14.67
N GLY A 343 0.27 -9.21 13.98
CA GLY A 343 -1.02 -9.43 13.32
C GLY A 343 -2.21 -9.38 14.30
N PRO A 344 -3.42 -9.81 13.91
CA PRO A 344 -4.54 -9.86 14.85
C PRO A 344 -4.09 -10.54 16.15
N LYS A 345 -4.47 -9.95 17.29
CA LYS A 345 -4.05 -10.42 18.62
C LYS A 345 -4.26 -11.94 18.73
N PRO A 346 -3.40 -12.67 19.45
CA PRO A 346 -3.66 -14.08 19.73
C PRO A 346 -5.09 -14.24 20.27
N ARG A 347 -5.74 -15.32 19.84
CA ARG A 347 -7.14 -15.61 20.08
C ARG A 347 -7.44 -15.46 21.59
N PRO A 348 -8.29 -14.50 22.01
CA PRO A 348 -8.67 -14.43 23.42
C PRO A 348 -9.40 -15.72 23.82
N ARG A 349 -9.23 -16.16 25.07
CA ARG A 349 -10.06 -17.25 25.59
C ARG A 349 -11.52 -16.76 25.63
N PRO A 350 -12.51 -17.58 25.24
CA PRO A 350 -13.91 -17.18 25.38
C PRO A 350 -14.21 -17.00 26.86
N GLU A 351 -14.45 -15.75 27.28
CA GLU A 351 -14.65 -15.39 28.69
C GLU A 351 -16.10 -15.53 29.16
N ASP A 352 -17.07 -15.66 28.24
CA ASP A 352 -18.49 -15.74 28.59
C ASP A 352 -19.21 -16.82 27.76
N GLN A 353 -19.77 -17.84 28.43
CA GLN A 353 -20.74 -18.74 27.80
C GLN A 353 -22.15 -18.17 28.02
N PHE A 354 -22.90 -17.94 26.94
CA PHE A 354 -24.32 -17.60 27.05
C PHE A 354 -25.16 -18.86 27.28
N VAL A 355 -26.26 -18.73 28.01
CA VAL A 355 -27.26 -19.79 28.18
C VAL A 355 -28.54 -19.34 27.48
N ILE A 356 -29.09 -20.20 26.63
CA ILE A 356 -30.35 -19.95 25.92
C ILE A 356 -31.37 -20.93 26.47
N GLY A 357 -32.51 -20.40 26.91
CA GLY A 357 -33.68 -21.17 27.31
C GLY A 357 -34.36 -21.84 26.11
N GLU A 358 -35.45 -22.54 26.36
CA GLU A 358 -36.21 -23.20 25.30
C GLU A 358 -36.83 -22.16 24.35
N VAL A 359 -36.55 -22.29 23.04
CA VAL A 359 -37.11 -21.41 22.02
C VAL A 359 -38.34 -22.11 21.41
N PRO A 360 -39.57 -21.59 21.62
CA PRO A 360 -40.78 -22.22 21.11
C PRO A 360 -40.77 -22.37 19.58
N ASN A 361 -41.27 -23.49 19.06
CA ASN A 361 -41.36 -23.74 17.62
C ASN A 361 -42.21 -22.69 16.88
N ALA A 362 -43.17 -22.06 17.55
CA ALA A 362 -43.97 -20.97 16.96
C ALA A 362 -43.14 -19.70 16.66
N GLU A 363 -42.06 -19.47 17.43
CA GLU A 363 -41.15 -18.35 17.21
C GLU A 363 -39.99 -18.70 16.28
N TRP A 364 -39.46 -19.92 16.37
CA TRP A 364 -38.40 -20.40 15.49
C TRP A 364 -38.98 -21.05 14.23
N ARG A 365 -39.17 -20.23 13.20
CA ARG A 365 -39.81 -20.66 11.94
C ARG A 365 -38.85 -21.26 10.90
N TRP A 366 -37.60 -21.56 11.26
CA TRP A 366 -36.61 -22.22 10.39
C TRP A 366 -36.43 -23.69 10.80
N GLU A 367 -35.74 -24.49 9.99
CA GLU A 367 -35.44 -25.85 10.39
C GLU A 367 -34.58 -25.93 11.68
N PRO A 368 -34.77 -26.97 12.53
CA PRO A 368 -33.98 -27.15 13.76
C PRO A 368 -32.48 -27.21 13.52
N ALA A 369 -32.05 -27.81 12.40
CA ALA A 369 -30.64 -27.93 12.04
C ALA A 369 -29.95 -26.56 11.84
N PHE A 370 -30.67 -25.53 11.38
CA PHE A 370 -30.13 -24.17 11.29
C PHE A 370 -29.91 -23.58 12.69
N ARG A 371 -30.83 -23.84 13.63
CA ARG A 371 -30.71 -23.40 15.03
C ARG A 371 -29.46 -23.97 15.67
N GLU A 372 -29.26 -25.29 15.55
CA GLU A 372 -28.12 -26.00 16.15
C GLU A 372 -26.78 -25.50 15.58
N ALA A 373 -26.69 -25.37 14.26
CA ALA A 373 -25.50 -24.80 13.61
C ALA A 373 -25.21 -23.37 14.07
N LEU A 374 -26.24 -22.54 14.21
CA LEU A 374 -26.12 -21.15 14.65
C LEU A 374 -25.63 -21.06 16.09
N LEU A 375 -26.18 -21.89 16.99
CA LEU A 375 -25.74 -21.99 18.38
C LEU A 375 -24.30 -22.48 18.50
N SER A 376 -23.91 -23.48 17.71
CA SER A 376 -22.53 -23.97 17.66
C SER A 376 -21.56 -22.86 17.23
N TRP A 377 -21.88 -22.16 16.13
CA TRP A 377 -21.07 -21.03 15.65
C TRP A 377 -20.95 -19.92 16.70
N LEU A 378 -22.05 -19.55 17.36
CA LEU A 378 -22.07 -18.50 18.38
C LEU A 378 -21.20 -18.85 19.60
N ARG A 379 -21.16 -20.12 20.02
CA ARG A 379 -20.28 -20.58 21.13
C ARG A 379 -18.80 -20.44 20.77
N GLU A 380 -18.46 -20.57 19.49
CA GLU A 380 -17.09 -20.39 19.01
C GLU A 380 -16.75 -18.96 18.62
N LEU A 381 -17.77 -18.10 18.48
CA LEU A 381 -17.63 -16.71 18.11
C LEU A 381 -17.03 -15.92 19.27
N GLN A 382 -15.88 -15.30 19.01
CA GLN A 382 -15.17 -14.51 20.02
C GLN A 382 -15.17 -13.06 19.62
N TRP A 383 -15.18 -12.16 20.59
CA TRP A 383 -15.23 -10.72 20.37
C TRP A 383 -13.89 -10.07 20.72
N GLU A 384 -13.37 -9.20 19.86
CA GLU A 384 -12.17 -8.43 20.19
C GLU A 384 -12.54 -7.28 21.15
N PRO A 385 -11.84 -7.12 22.29
CA PRO A 385 -12.04 -5.95 23.15
C PRO A 385 -11.56 -4.69 22.40
N GLY A 386 -12.52 -3.82 22.03
CA GLY A 386 -12.28 -2.56 21.34
C GLY A 386 -13.47 -2.06 20.53
N MET A 387 -13.39 -0.82 20.06
CA MET A 387 -14.38 -0.23 19.13
C MET A 387 -14.11 -0.72 17.71
N GLY A 388 -15.07 -1.42 17.10
CA GLY A 388 -14.96 -1.88 15.71
C GLY A 388 -16.30 -2.31 15.16
N GLN A 389 -16.68 -1.83 13.98
CA GLN A 389 -17.97 -2.17 13.37
C GLN A 389 -17.87 -3.44 12.52
N VAL A 390 -18.88 -4.33 12.62
CA VAL A 390 -19.06 -5.50 11.72
C VAL A 390 -20.46 -5.46 11.11
N THR A 391 -20.59 -5.85 9.85
CA THR A 391 -21.89 -5.95 9.16
C THR A 391 -22.51 -7.33 9.35
N PHE A 392 -23.84 -7.43 9.30
CA PHE A 392 -24.51 -8.75 9.30
C PHE A 392 -24.17 -9.60 8.08
N VAL A 393 -23.74 -9.00 6.97
CA VAL A 393 -23.21 -9.74 5.81
C VAL A 393 -21.91 -10.46 6.17
N GLU A 394 -20.96 -9.76 6.82
CA GLU A 394 -19.71 -10.39 7.26
C GLU A 394 -19.97 -11.53 8.27
N LEU A 395 -20.93 -11.35 9.18
CA LEU A 395 -21.33 -12.40 10.12
C LEU A 395 -21.99 -13.59 9.41
N ALA A 396 -22.83 -13.33 8.40
CA ALA A 396 -23.48 -14.39 7.63
C ALA A 396 -22.47 -15.24 6.85
N LEU A 397 -21.49 -14.59 6.22
CA LEU A 397 -20.43 -15.32 5.50
C LEU A 397 -19.53 -16.11 6.46
N ASP A 398 -19.22 -15.58 7.65
CA ASP A 398 -18.47 -16.36 8.65
C ASP A 398 -19.28 -17.55 9.17
N PHE A 399 -20.59 -17.38 9.40
CA PHE A 399 -21.47 -18.49 9.76
C PHE A 399 -21.48 -19.59 8.68
N GLU A 400 -21.68 -19.23 7.41
CA GLU A 400 -21.72 -20.23 6.32
C GLU A 400 -20.37 -20.94 6.17
N ALA A 401 -19.28 -20.19 6.29
CA ALA A 401 -17.93 -20.73 6.27
C ALA A 401 -17.64 -21.64 7.48
N HIS A 402 -18.19 -21.31 8.65
CA HIS A 402 -18.03 -22.06 9.90
C HIS A 402 -18.83 -23.37 9.90
N SER A 403 -20.11 -23.27 9.60
CA SER A 403 -21.05 -24.39 9.63
C SER A 403 -20.97 -25.29 8.38
N GLY A 404 -20.38 -24.81 7.28
CA GLY A 404 -20.45 -25.48 5.98
C GLY A 404 -21.86 -25.50 5.37
N ARG A 405 -22.79 -24.72 5.94
CA ARG A 405 -24.21 -24.68 5.56
C ARG A 405 -24.54 -23.31 4.97
N ALA A 406 -25.32 -23.27 3.88
CA ALA A 406 -25.87 -22.02 3.37
C ALA A 406 -26.97 -21.47 4.28
N MET A 407 -27.16 -20.15 4.30
CA MET A 407 -28.30 -19.54 5.01
C MET A 407 -29.64 -20.03 4.41
N PRO A 408 -30.60 -20.46 5.25
CA PRO A 408 -31.93 -20.81 4.76
C PRO A 408 -32.70 -19.56 4.32
N ALA A 409 -33.72 -19.74 3.47
CA ALA A 409 -34.61 -18.65 3.09
C ALA A 409 -35.38 -18.09 4.31
N SER A 410 -35.87 -16.85 4.22
CA SER A 410 -36.74 -16.31 5.25
C SER A 410 -38.03 -17.13 5.38
N PRO A 411 -38.59 -17.35 6.57
CA PRO A 411 -39.84 -18.07 6.75
C PRO A 411 -40.96 -17.23 6.11
N GLY A 412 -41.47 -17.69 4.96
CA GLY A 412 -42.43 -16.97 4.13
C GLY A 412 -41.92 -16.54 2.75
N ALA A 413 -40.63 -16.74 2.43
CA ALA A 413 -40.16 -16.63 1.06
C ALA A 413 -40.53 -17.92 0.30
N GLU A 414 -41.32 -17.81 -0.77
CA GLU A 414 -41.65 -18.93 -1.68
C GLU A 414 -40.42 -19.50 -2.42
N LEU A 415 -39.27 -18.84 -2.29
CA LEU A 415 -38.00 -19.21 -2.92
C LEU A 415 -37.33 -20.37 -2.16
N GLN A 416 -37.87 -21.57 -2.30
CA GLN A 416 -37.14 -22.79 -1.97
C GLN A 416 -36.10 -23.06 -3.08
N ALA A 417 -34.84 -23.32 -2.72
CA ALA A 417 -33.70 -23.65 -3.59
C ALA A 417 -32.95 -22.51 -4.33
N VAL A 418 -33.22 -21.23 -4.07
CA VAL A 418 -32.46 -20.12 -4.72
C VAL A 418 -31.30 -19.65 -3.83
N VAL A 419 -30.11 -19.48 -4.44
CA VAL A 419 -28.94 -18.87 -3.79
C VAL A 419 -29.31 -17.45 -3.32
N LEU A 420 -29.39 -17.26 -2.00
CA LEU A 420 -29.75 -15.97 -1.42
C LEU A 420 -28.73 -14.89 -1.76
N SER A 421 -29.23 -13.68 -2.02
CA SER A 421 -28.40 -12.49 -2.14
C SER A 421 -27.69 -12.18 -0.82
N LEU A 422 -26.55 -11.48 -0.85
CA LEU A 422 -25.83 -11.10 0.38
C LEU A 422 -26.70 -10.33 1.39
N HIS A 423 -27.62 -9.50 0.89
CA HIS A 423 -28.54 -8.73 1.73
C HIS A 423 -29.55 -9.65 2.42
N GLU A 424 -30.07 -10.64 1.71
CA GLU A 424 -31.05 -11.57 2.28
C GLU A 424 -30.39 -12.51 3.30
N ARG A 425 -29.16 -12.97 3.05
CA ARG A 425 -28.36 -13.73 4.04
C ARG A 425 -28.17 -12.94 5.34
N ALA A 426 -27.81 -11.66 5.22
CA ALA A 426 -27.65 -10.78 6.37
C ALA A 426 -28.97 -10.54 7.12
N ARG A 427 -30.09 -10.44 6.39
CA ARG A 427 -31.44 -10.27 6.96
C ARG A 427 -31.87 -11.52 7.74
N VAL A 428 -31.70 -12.71 7.16
CA VAL A 428 -32.01 -14.00 7.81
C VAL A 428 -31.22 -14.13 9.10
N LEU A 429 -29.89 -13.93 9.05
CA LEU A 429 -29.05 -14.01 10.24
C LEU A 429 -29.47 -13.01 11.32
N ARG A 430 -29.69 -11.75 10.95
CA ARG A 430 -30.12 -10.72 11.91
C ARG A 430 -31.44 -11.11 12.59
N THR A 431 -32.39 -11.65 11.83
CA THR A 431 -33.71 -12.03 12.36
C THR A 431 -33.59 -13.24 13.28
N ALA A 432 -32.80 -14.25 12.90
CA ALA A 432 -32.53 -15.43 13.72
C ALA A 432 -31.84 -15.05 15.05
N LEU A 433 -30.83 -14.19 15.00
CA LEU A 433 -30.15 -13.68 16.20
C LEU A 433 -31.09 -12.87 17.10
N ALA A 434 -32.00 -12.09 16.52
CA ALA A 434 -33.00 -11.35 17.29
C ALA A 434 -33.98 -12.29 18.02
N VAL A 435 -34.38 -13.39 17.39
CA VAL A 435 -35.22 -14.42 18.04
C VAL A 435 -34.45 -15.06 19.20
N LEU A 436 -33.22 -15.54 18.97
CA LEU A 436 -32.40 -16.16 20.02
C LEU A 436 -32.14 -15.21 21.19
N GLN A 437 -31.88 -13.93 20.92
CA GLN A 437 -31.59 -12.92 21.94
C GLN A 437 -32.73 -12.74 22.95
N ARG A 438 -34.00 -12.96 22.55
CA ARG A 438 -35.16 -12.89 23.47
C ARG A 438 -35.19 -14.04 24.48
N HIS A 439 -34.49 -15.13 24.20
CA HIS A 439 -34.48 -16.36 25.00
C HIS A 439 -33.14 -16.58 25.73
N VAL A 440 -32.24 -15.59 25.74
CA VAL A 440 -30.99 -15.68 26.50
C VAL A 440 -31.29 -15.51 27.99
N THR A 441 -31.02 -16.53 28.80
CA THR A 441 -31.24 -16.53 30.25
C THR A 441 -30.00 -16.07 31.04
N ALA A 442 -28.81 -16.21 30.46
CA ALA A 442 -27.55 -15.71 31.02
C ALA A 442 -26.56 -15.30 29.92
N GLY A 443 -25.78 -14.25 30.17
CA GLY A 443 -24.77 -13.73 29.24
C GLY A 443 -25.35 -12.91 28.08
N THR A 444 -24.55 -12.70 27.04
CA THR A 444 -24.94 -11.95 25.83
C THR A 444 -24.55 -12.73 24.58
N LEU A 445 -25.50 -12.94 23.66
CA LEU A 445 -25.30 -13.69 22.41
C LEU A 445 -24.28 -13.01 21.49
N VAL A 446 -24.37 -11.68 21.39
CA VAL A 446 -23.49 -10.83 20.58
C VAL A 446 -23.03 -9.64 21.42
N LYS A 447 -21.74 -9.27 21.33
CA LYS A 447 -21.23 -8.05 21.98
C LYS A 447 -21.46 -6.84 21.05
N GLY A 448 -21.79 -5.71 21.65
CA GLY A 448 -21.95 -4.42 20.97
C GLY A 448 -23.41 -4.03 20.67
N ALA A 449 -23.62 -2.73 20.49
CA ALA A 449 -24.93 -2.18 20.13
C ALA A 449 -25.20 -2.35 18.64
N MET A 450 -26.47 -2.56 18.29
CA MET A 450 -26.94 -2.46 16.91
C MET A 450 -26.66 -1.05 16.37
N THR A 451 -26.02 -0.98 15.22
CA THR A 451 -25.75 0.27 14.50
C THR A 451 -26.37 0.21 13.12
N THR A 452 -26.96 1.30 12.66
CA THR A 452 -27.46 1.45 11.28
C THR A 452 -26.39 1.99 10.33
N LYS A 453 -25.17 2.24 10.83
CA LYS A 453 -24.09 2.96 10.14
C LYS A 453 -22.82 2.12 9.96
N ALA A 454 -22.92 0.79 9.85
CA ALA A 454 -21.73 -0.04 9.64
C ALA A 454 -21.22 0.13 8.20
N ARG A 455 -19.97 0.60 8.04
CA ARG A 455 -19.36 0.97 6.75
C ARG A 455 -18.60 -0.17 6.04
N SER A 456 -18.67 -1.41 6.53
CA SER A 456 -17.67 -2.45 6.19
C SER A 456 -17.77 -3.06 4.78
N LEU A 457 -18.81 -2.76 3.99
CA LEU A 457 -18.98 -3.29 2.61
C LEU A 457 -19.25 -2.24 1.52
N VAL A 458 -18.88 -0.98 1.80
CA VAL A 458 -18.91 0.12 0.82
C VAL A 458 -18.23 -0.20 -0.53
N PRO A 459 -17.17 -1.05 -0.66
CA PRO A 459 -16.57 -1.30 -1.96
C PRO A 459 -17.46 -2.05 -2.97
N LEU A 460 -18.64 -2.56 -2.59
CA LEU A 460 -19.61 -3.19 -3.50
C LEU A 460 -20.79 -2.27 -3.86
N GLY A 461 -20.75 -0.98 -3.50
CA GLY A 461 -21.83 -0.02 -3.80
C GLY A 461 -23.09 -0.16 -2.92
N ALA A 462 -23.06 -1.02 -1.90
CA ALA A 462 -24.15 -1.10 -0.92
C ALA A 462 -24.12 0.12 0.02
N GLY A 463 -25.30 0.71 0.28
CA GLY A 463 -25.47 1.77 1.27
C GLY A 463 -25.05 1.35 2.68
N THR A 464 -25.14 2.24 3.67
CA THR A 464 -24.87 1.89 5.08
C THR A 464 -25.74 0.71 5.51
N LEU A 465 -25.10 -0.40 5.88
CA LEU A 465 -25.80 -1.60 6.34
C LEU A 465 -25.88 -1.64 7.87
N PRO A 466 -26.91 -2.28 8.43
CA PRO A 466 -26.94 -2.57 9.85
C PRO A 466 -25.79 -3.49 10.25
N GLY A 467 -25.29 -3.29 11.46
CA GLY A 467 -24.15 -4.01 12.01
C GLY A 467 -24.02 -3.86 13.51
N LEU A 468 -22.91 -4.32 14.10
CA LEU A 468 -22.64 -4.24 15.55
C LEU A 468 -21.46 -3.30 15.82
N THR A 469 -21.42 -2.65 16.99
CA THR A 469 -20.30 -1.76 17.42
C THR A 469 -19.05 -2.52 17.88
N ALA A 470 -19.13 -3.83 18.05
CA ALA A 470 -17.99 -4.69 18.37
C ALA A 470 -17.69 -5.62 17.19
N ARG A 471 -16.43 -6.07 17.10
CA ARG A 471 -15.96 -6.90 16.00
C ARG A 471 -15.62 -8.31 16.51
N PRO A 472 -16.12 -9.38 15.87
CA PRO A 472 -15.71 -10.72 16.23
C PRO A 472 -14.38 -11.11 15.58
N TYR A 473 -13.69 -12.05 16.22
CA TYR A 473 -12.63 -12.84 15.66
C TYR A 473 -13.24 -13.95 14.79
N PHE A 474 -13.33 -13.72 13.48
CA PHE A 474 -13.90 -14.66 12.52
C PHE A 474 -13.23 -16.03 12.58
N THR A 475 -14.02 -17.08 12.86
CA THR A 475 -13.54 -18.45 13.10
C THR A 475 -13.04 -19.11 11.82
N ARG A 476 -13.63 -18.79 10.65
CA ARG A 476 -13.25 -19.34 9.34
C ARG A 476 -12.93 -18.26 8.32
N ARG A 477 -12.10 -17.30 8.71
CA ARG A 477 -11.68 -16.17 7.86
C ARG A 477 -11.12 -16.56 6.48
N GLN A 478 -10.60 -17.78 6.31
CA GLN A 478 -10.09 -18.28 5.02
C GLN A 478 -11.22 -18.74 4.11
N ALA A 479 -12.16 -19.56 4.60
CA ALA A 479 -13.32 -19.99 3.83
C ALA A 479 -14.26 -18.82 3.48
N MET A 480 -14.41 -17.84 4.37
CA MET A 480 -15.11 -16.59 4.07
C MET A 480 -14.50 -15.84 2.86
N ARG A 481 -13.16 -15.92 2.69
CA ARG A 481 -12.49 -15.32 1.52
C ARG A 481 -12.72 -16.11 0.25
N GLU A 482 -12.72 -17.44 0.34
CA GLU A 482 -13.00 -18.31 -0.80
C GLU A 482 -14.43 -18.07 -1.31
N GLN A 483 -15.40 -17.90 -0.41
CA GLN A 483 -16.76 -17.51 -0.76
C GLN A 483 -16.84 -16.12 -1.40
N LEU A 484 -16.12 -15.12 -0.88
CA LEU A 484 -16.05 -13.79 -1.50
C LEU A 484 -15.37 -13.82 -2.87
N GLN A 485 -14.35 -14.66 -3.07
CA GLN A 485 -13.67 -14.85 -4.35
C GLN A 485 -14.58 -15.54 -5.36
N ALA A 486 -15.30 -16.60 -4.94
CA ALA A 486 -16.28 -17.28 -5.78
C ALA A 486 -17.42 -16.34 -6.19
N LEU A 487 -17.89 -15.48 -5.26
CA LEU A 487 -18.90 -14.47 -5.57
C LEU A 487 -18.37 -13.42 -6.55
N ALA A 488 -17.13 -12.97 -6.37
CA ALA A 488 -16.49 -12.02 -7.29
C ALA A 488 -16.35 -12.63 -8.70
N ALA A 489 -15.89 -13.88 -8.79
CA ALA A 489 -15.80 -14.61 -10.06
C ALA A 489 -17.19 -14.77 -10.72
N TYR A 490 -18.21 -15.14 -9.96
CA TYR A 490 -19.60 -15.20 -10.44
C TYR A 490 -20.10 -13.85 -10.97
N CYS A 491 -19.80 -12.75 -10.27
CA CYS A 491 -20.13 -11.41 -10.73
C CYS A 491 -19.38 -11.03 -12.02
N GLU A 492 -18.10 -11.38 -12.13
CA GLU A 492 -17.28 -11.18 -13.34
C GLU A 492 -17.85 -11.98 -14.53
N GLU A 493 -18.17 -13.26 -14.35
CA GLU A 493 -18.78 -14.11 -15.37
C GLU A 493 -20.15 -13.57 -15.84
N ARG A 494 -20.99 -13.13 -14.91
CA ARG A 494 -22.28 -12.53 -15.23
C ARG A 494 -22.14 -11.20 -15.95
N TRP A 495 -21.08 -10.44 -15.67
CA TRP A 495 -20.77 -9.18 -16.35
C TRP A 495 -20.25 -9.41 -17.77
N ILE A 496 -19.31 -10.34 -17.94
CA ILE A 496 -18.82 -10.78 -19.26
C ILE A 496 -19.97 -11.35 -20.09
N GLY A 497 -20.86 -12.15 -19.50
CA GLY A 497 -22.03 -12.70 -20.19
C GLY A 497 -23.12 -11.67 -20.52
N LYS A 498 -23.12 -10.48 -19.89
CA LYS A 498 -23.99 -9.36 -20.27
C LYS A 498 -23.37 -8.52 -21.39
N ILE A 499 -22.05 -8.28 -21.35
CA ILE A 499 -21.32 -7.56 -22.40
C ILE A 499 -21.30 -8.40 -23.68
N GLY A 500 -20.98 -9.69 -23.60
CA GLY A 500 -20.99 -10.58 -24.77
C GLY A 500 -22.38 -10.72 -25.41
N ARG A 501 -23.47 -10.58 -24.63
CA ARG A 501 -24.84 -10.53 -25.18
C ARG A 501 -25.20 -9.19 -25.81
N GLN A 502 -24.57 -8.09 -25.43
CA GLN A 502 -24.70 -6.80 -26.12
C GLN A 502 -23.80 -6.70 -27.36
N GLU A 503 -22.71 -7.46 -27.43
CA GLU A 503 -21.83 -7.53 -28.59
C GLU A 503 -22.39 -8.44 -29.70
N LEU A 504 -23.10 -9.52 -29.34
CA LEU A 504 -23.80 -10.39 -30.29
C LEU A 504 -24.99 -9.71 -31.02
N SER A 505 -25.44 -8.53 -30.56
CA SER A 505 -26.44 -7.71 -31.27
C SER A 505 -25.88 -6.81 -32.37
N PHE A 506 -24.57 -6.75 -32.56
CA PHE A 506 -23.95 -6.09 -33.72
C PHE A 506 -23.39 -7.14 -34.67
N GLY A 507 -24.19 -7.47 -35.68
CA GLY A 507 -23.90 -8.53 -36.65
C GLY A 507 -22.57 -8.34 -37.38
N VAL A 508 -21.82 -9.43 -37.49
CA VAL A 508 -20.66 -9.57 -38.38
C VAL A 508 -21.00 -10.64 -39.41
N SER A 509 -20.98 -10.24 -40.67
CA SER A 509 -21.15 -11.08 -41.86
C SER A 509 -19.94 -12.00 -42.02
N SER A 510 -20.19 -13.25 -42.39
CA SER A 510 -19.19 -14.32 -42.46
C SER A 510 -18.72 -14.54 -43.90
N GLU A 511 -17.51 -14.11 -44.20
CA GLU A 511 -16.64 -14.63 -45.28
C GLU A 511 -15.22 -14.58 -44.68
N GLY A 512 -14.41 -15.62 -44.57
CA GLY A 512 -14.36 -16.90 -45.24
C GLY A 512 -13.05 -16.97 -46.01
N GLU A 513 -11.92 -17.28 -45.36
CA GLU A 513 -10.72 -17.77 -46.07
C GLU A 513 -9.68 -18.37 -45.10
N THR A 514 -9.37 -19.64 -45.33
CA THR A 514 -8.34 -20.45 -44.68
C THR A 514 -7.07 -20.42 -45.51
N LEU A 515 -5.93 -20.04 -44.90
CA LEU A 515 -4.61 -20.11 -45.52
C LEU A 515 -3.66 -20.91 -44.63
N GLU A 516 -3.13 -22.00 -45.19
CA GLU A 516 -2.16 -22.91 -44.58
C GLU A 516 -0.74 -22.33 -44.61
N VAL A 517 0.07 -22.65 -43.59
CA VAL A 517 1.52 -22.34 -43.53
C VAL A 517 2.27 -23.61 -43.07
N PRO A 518 3.40 -23.97 -43.70
CA PRO A 518 4.10 -25.23 -43.45
C PRO A 518 5.05 -25.16 -42.25
N ALA A 519 5.26 -26.32 -41.62
CA ALA A 519 6.08 -26.53 -40.45
C ALA A 519 7.55 -26.86 -40.80
N ALA A 520 8.50 -26.21 -40.12
CA ALA A 520 9.90 -26.63 -40.05
C ALA A 520 10.28 -26.89 -38.58
N GLY A 521 10.84 -28.07 -38.33
CA GLY A 521 11.00 -28.67 -37.00
C GLY A 521 12.30 -28.33 -36.29
N VAL A 522 12.24 -28.29 -34.95
CA VAL A 522 13.35 -28.53 -34.03
C VAL A 522 12.80 -29.29 -32.81
N ARG A 523 13.36 -30.47 -32.53
CA ARG A 523 12.95 -31.38 -31.43
C ARG A 523 13.46 -30.90 -30.07
N ARG A 524 12.57 -30.87 -29.06
CA ARG A 524 12.87 -30.87 -27.61
C ARG A 524 11.71 -31.54 -26.83
N PRO A 525 11.91 -31.98 -25.57
CA PRO A 525 11.45 -33.27 -25.07
C PRO A 525 9.95 -33.35 -24.73
N SER A 526 9.48 -34.61 -24.72
CA SER A 526 8.11 -35.10 -24.65
C SER A 526 7.19 -34.38 -23.66
N ARG A 527 6.33 -33.52 -24.21
CA ARG A 527 5.04 -33.16 -23.60
C ARG A 527 4.00 -34.15 -24.07
N LEU A 528 3.18 -34.65 -23.13
CA LEU A 528 2.00 -35.48 -23.42
C LEU A 528 1.25 -34.95 -24.65
N GLY A 529 0.95 -35.87 -25.57
CA GLY A 529 0.30 -35.56 -26.84
C GLY A 529 -1.01 -34.81 -26.62
N VAL A 530 -1.44 -34.04 -27.63
CA VAL A 530 -2.77 -33.38 -27.61
C VAL A 530 -3.86 -34.41 -27.33
N GLU A 531 -3.72 -35.61 -27.88
CA GLU A 531 -4.64 -36.73 -27.66
C GLU A 531 -4.63 -37.27 -26.22
N GLU A 532 -3.47 -37.33 -25.56
CA GLU A 532 -3.38 -37.74 -24.15
C GLU A 532 -4.00 -36.71 -23.22
N ARG A 533 -3.84 -35.41 -23.52
CA ARG A 533 -4.50 -34.33 -22.79
C ARG A 533 -6.02 -34.37 -22.98
N ARG A 534 -6.49 -34.69 -24.19
CA ARG A 534 -7.91 -34.89 -24.47
C ARG A 534 -8.48 -36.08 -23.70
N ARG A 535 -7.76 -37.22 -23.68
CA ARG A 535 -8.13 -38.42 -22.88
C ARG A 535 -8.10 -38.16 -21.37
N ALA A 536 -7.16 -37.35 -20.88
CA ALA A 536 -7.12 -36.96 -19.46
C ALA A 536 -8.30 -36.05 -19.08
N ALA A 537 -8.65 -35.08 -19.94
CA ALA A 537 -9.81 -34.22 -19.74
C ALA A 537 -11.14 -35.01 -19.80
N GLN A 538 -11.24 -35.98 -20.70
CA GLN A 538 -12.42 -36.84 -20.84
C GLN A 538 -12.62 -37.73 -19.61
N ARG A 539 -11.54 -38.33 -19.09
CA ARG A 539 -11.57 -39.09 -17.82
C ARG A 539 -12.00 -38.25 -16.62
N LEU A 540 -11.56 -36.99 -16.54
CA LEU A 540 -11.99 -36.06 -15.49
C LEU A 540 -13.47 -35.68 -15.63
N ALA A 541 -13.97 -35.50 -16.86
CA ALA A 541 -15.38 -35.21 -17.12
C ALA A 541 -16.30 -36.40 -16.78
N GLU A 542 -15.87 -37.63 -17.06
CA GLU A 542 -16.60 -38.85 -16.68
C GLU A 542 -16.61 -39.06 -15.16
N ALA A 543 -15.48 -38.84 -14.48
CA ALA A 543 -15.43 -38.88 -13.02
C ALA A 543 -16.38 -37.84 -12.37
N ALA A 544 -16.53 -36.66 -12.96
CA ALA A 544 -17.48 -35.65 -12.50
C ALA A 544 -18.95 -36.07 -12.71
N LYS A 545 -19.27 -36.74 -13.81
CA LYS A 545 -20.63 -37.27 -14.08
C LYS A 545 -21.02 -38.39 -13.12
N VAL A 546 -20.09 -39.28 -12.77
CA VAL A 546 -20.33 -40.34 -11.77
C VAL A 546 -20.63 -39.73 -10.40
N ARG A 547 -19.93 -38.64 -10.03
CA ARG A 547 -20.14 -37.92 -8.77
C ARG A 547 -21.46 -37.13 -8.69
N ALA A 548 -22.00 -36.73 -9.84
CA ALA A 548 -23.31 -36.05 -9.91
C ALA A 548 -24.48 -37.04 -9.76
N LYS A 549 -24.34 -38.26 -10.31
CA LYS A 549 -25.38 -39.30 -10.20
C LYS A 549 -25.53 -39.88 -8.79
N THR A 550 -24.50 -39.79 -7.94
CA THR A 550 -24.58 -40.25 -6.54
C THR A 550 -25.34 -39.30 -5.60
N ASN A 551 -25.79 -38.14 -6.09
CA ASN A 551 -26.49 -37.12 -5.27
C ASN A 551 -27.99 -36.96 -5.60
N GLU A 552 -28.55 -37.77 -6.49
CA GLU A 552 -30.00 -37.82 -6.75
C GLU A 552 -30.58 -39.11 -6.16
N GLY A 553 -30.78 -39.11 -4.85
CA GLY A 553 -31.58 -40.09 -4.14
C GLY A 553 -32.66 -39.36 -3.33
N ASP A 554 -33.91 -39.69 -3.64
CA ASP A 554 -35.14 -39.39 -2.90
C ASP A 554 -35.55 -37.92 -2.70
N ILE A 555 -36.59 -37.52 -3.45
CA ILE A 555 -37.91 -37.15 -2.91
C ILE A 555 -38.90 -37.18 -4.08
N THR A 556 -39.84 -38.12 -4.03
CA THR A 556 -41.10 -38.06 -4.77
C THR A 556 -42.18 -37.59 -3.82
N SER A 557 -42.89 -36.51 -4.15
CA SER A 557 -44.29 -36.36 -3.71
C SER A 557 -45.07 -35.43 -4.64
N LYS A 558 -46.26 -35.91 -4.98
CA LYS A 558 -47.30 -35.29 -5.78
C LYS A 558 -48.01 -34.21 -4.96
N GLY A 559 -48.48 -33.16 -5.62
CA GLY A 559 -49.48 -32.25 -5.05
C GLY A 559 -49.81 -31.10 -6.01
N GLY A 560 -50.93 -31.22 -6.72
CA GLY A 560 -51.47 -30.14 -7.55
C GLY A 560 -52.31 -29.15 -6.75
N GLY A 561 -52.67 -28.03 -7.40
CA GLY A 561 -53.86 -27.27 -7.01
C GLY A 561 -53.76 -25.75 -7.03
N SER A 562 -54.41 -25.18 -8.06
CA SER A 562 -55.10 -23.88 -8.06
C SER A 562 -54.29 -22.59 -8.11
N GLY A 563 -54.55 -21.82 -9.17
CA GLY A 563 -53.97 -20.50 -9.38
C GLY A 563 -54.68 -19.39 -8.61
N ARG A 564 -54.02 -18.24 -8.57
CA ARG A 564 -54.65 -16.92 -8.55
C ARG A 564 -53.66 -15.90 -9.11
N ARG A 565 -54.15 -15.11 -10.07
CA ARG A 565 -53.48 -13.92 -10.61
C ARG A 565 -53.42 -12.87 -9.50
N GLY A 566 -52.25 -12.27 -9.32
CA GLY A 566 -52.05 -11.08 -8.50
C GLY A 566 -51.10 -10.14 -9.21
N LEU A 567 -51.68 -9.21 -9.97
CA LEU A 567 -51.02 -8.06 -10.58
C LEU A 567 -50.51 -7.14 -9.47
N PHE A 568 -49.22 -6.79 -9.50
CA PHE A 568 -48.72 -5.47 -9.13
C PHE A 568 -47.51 -5.16 -10.01
N GLY A 569 -47.76 -4.37 -11.06
CA GLY A 569 -46.75 -3.63 -11.80
C GLY A 569 -46.78 -2.17 -11.37
N ALA A 570 -45.60 -1.54 -11.44
CA ALA A 570 -45.34 -0.12 -11.74
C ALA A 570 -43.85 0.15 -11.46
N ASP A 571 -43.02 0.81 -12.26
CA ASP A 571 -43.13 1.38 -13.61
C ASP A 571 -41.69 1.68 -14.09
N TYR A 572 -41.37 1.33 -15.34
CA TYR A 572 -40.46 2.15 -16.17
C TYR A 572 -40.75 1.87 -17.65
N VAL A 573 -41.37 2.85 -18.30
CA VAL A 573 -41.67 2.88 -19.74
C VAL A 573 -40.52 3.60 -20.45
N PRO A 574 -39.85 3.01 -21.46
CA PRO A 574 -39.00 3.78 -22.35
C PRO A 574 -39.83 4.38 -23.50
N VAL A 575 -39.67 5.69 -23.68
CA VAL A 575 -40.15 6.47 -24.82
C VAL A 575 -39.51 5.93 -26.10
N GLN A 576 -40.35 5.49 -27.03
CA GLN A 576 -40.01 5.38 -28.45
C GLN A 576 -40.22 6.74 -29.10
N ASP A 577 -39.27 7.15 -29.93
CA ASP A 577 -39.41 7.93 -31.17
C ASP A 577 -37.96 8.19 -31.65
N GLY A 578 -37.60 8.22 -32.92
CA GLY A 578 -38.35 8.22 -34.16
C GLY A 578 -37.32 8.46 -35.26
N ARG A 579 -37.52 7.86 -36.42
CA ARG A 579 -36.66 8.01 -37.60
C ARG A 579 -36.59 9.48 -38.02
N ALA A 580 -35.39 9.99 -38.26
CA ALA A 580 -35.17 11.08 -39.21
C ALA A 580 -33.90 10.82 -40.00
N THR A 581 -34.11 10.55 -41.28
CA THR A 581 -33.13 10.46 -42.34
C THR A 581 -32.67 11.86 -42.72
N THR A 582 -31.37 12.12 -42.72
CA THR A 582 -30.79 13.24 -43.49
C THR A 582 -29.36 12.89 -43.88
N ARG A 583 -29.22 12.53 -45.16
CA ARG A 583 -27.95 12.47 -45.88
C ARG A 583 -27.41 13.90 -46.02
N LEU A 584 -26.16 14.13 -45.65
CA LEU A 584 -25.33 15.22 -46.20
C LEU A 584 -23.87 14.76 -46.33
N PRO A 585 -23.11 15.36 -47.27
CA PRO A 585 -22.14 14.63 -48.07
C PRO A 585 -20.71 14.63 -47.51
N PHE A 586 -19.96 13.61 -47.91
CA PHE A 586 -18.51 13.53 -47.80
C PHE A 586 -17.85 14.72 -48.51
N ALA A 587 -17.15 15.57 -47.75
CA ALA A 587 -16.20 16.52 -48.30
C ALA A 587 -14.85 15.83 -48.50
N VAL A 588 -14.48 15.65 -49.76
CA VAL A 588 -13.15 15.23 -50.22
C VAL A 588 -12.14 16.33 -49.87
N LEU A 589 -11.21 16.05 -48.95
CA LEU A 589 -10.08 16.92 -48.68
C LEU A 589 -8.98 16.68 -49.73
N ARG A 590 -8.75 17.68 -50.59
CA ARG A 590 -7.57 17.77 -51.46
C ARG A 590 -6.29 17.98 -50.62
N PRO A 591 -5.13 17.47 -51.06
CA PRO A 591 -3.88 17.64 -50.33
C PRO A 591 -3.34 19.07 -50.49
N MET A 592 -3.19 19.80 -49.38
CA MET A 592 -2.36 20.99 -49.33
C MET A 592 -0.88 20.56 -49.30
N ARG A 593 -0.17 20.80 -50.40
CA ARG A 593 1.29 20.93 -50.38
C ARG A 593 1.65 22.17 -49.56
N ARG A 594 2.42 22.01 -48.47
CA ARG A 594 3.10 23.13 -47.82
C ARG A 594 4.58 22.84 -47.62
N ALA A 595 5.33 23.90 -47.86
CA ALA A 595 6.77 23.97 -47.94
C ALA A 595 7.48 23.59 -46.63
N VAL A 596 8.66 23.01 -46.82
CA VAL A 596 9.69 22.76 -45.80
C VAL A 596 10.13 24.09 -45.19
N PRO A 597 10.01 24.32 -43.87
CA PRO A 597 10.71 25.43 -43.23
C PRO A 597 12.16 25.03 -42.94
N GLN A 598 13.09 25.82 -43.47
CA GLN A 598 14.51 25.79 -43.09
C GLN A 598 14.67 26.04 -41.59
N GLN A 599 15.63 25.33 -40.98
CA GLN A 599 16.01 25.47 -39.57
C GLN A 599 16.53 26.90 -39.30
N PRO A 600 16.11 27.58 -38.21
CA PRO A 600 16.79 28.79 -37.78
C PRO A 600 18.05 28.44 -36.99
N ALA A 601 19.13 29.15 -37.31
CA ALA A 601 20.42 29.10 -36.64
C ALA A 601 20.31 29.40 -35.13
N VAL A 602 21.17 28.73 -34.35
CA VAL A 602 21.34 28.94 -32.91
C VAL A 602 21.90 30.35 -32.67
N GLN A 603 21.10 31.25 -32.11
CA GLN A 603 21.57 32.56 -31.64
C GLN A 603 22.01 32.47 -30.17
N GLN A 604 23.25 32.89 -29.91
CA GLN A 604 23.84 33.07 -28.58
C GLN A 604 23.26 34.33 -27.89
N CYS A 605 23.21 34.31 -26.56
CA CYS A 605 22.79 35.45 -25.75
C CYS A 605 23.95 36.46 -25.65
N PRO A 606 23.78 37.76 -25.94
CA PRO A 606 24.88 38.71 -26.09
C PRO A 606 25.66 39.02 -24.80
N ASP A 607 25.23 38.52 -23.64
CA ASP A 607 25.84 38.88 -22.35
C ASP A 607 26.59 37.72 -21.64
N HIS A 608 26.52 36.45 -22.11
CA HIS A 608 27.29 35.34 -21.52
C HIS A 608 27.52 34.15 -22.49
N ASP A 609 28.72 33.56 -22.45
CA ASP A 609 29.14 32.33 -23.16
C ASP A 609 28.48 31.03 -22.61
N ARG A 610 27.15 30.97 -22.52
CA ARG A 610 26.40 29.74 -22.20
C ARG A 610 25.10 29.62 -22.99
N PRO A 611 24.63 28.39 -23.30
CA PRO A 611 23.36 28.17 -24.00
C PRO A 611 22.16 28.62 -23.15
N ALA A 612 21.16 29.23 -23.79
CA ALA A 612 19.99 29.83 -23.14
C ALA A 612 19.17 28.81 -22.34
N CYS A 613 18.76 29.17 -21.12
CA CYS A 613 17.93 28.30 -20.28
C CYS A 613 16.45 28.29 -20.76
N PRO A 614 15.68 27.24 -20.46
CA PRO A 614 14.30 27.07 -20.91
C PRO A 614 13.34 28.20 -20.50
N THR A 615 13.67 28.94 -19.44
CA THR A 615 12.86 30.04 -18.91
C THR A 615 12.95 31.31 -19.79
N CYS A 616 14.05 31.51 -20.52
CA CYS A 616 14.22 32.64 -21.43
C CYS A 616 13.51 32.45 -22.78
N LEU A 617 13.29 31.20 -23.20
CA LEU A 617 12.62 30.88 -24.47
C LEU A 617 11.09 31.03 -24.41
N LEU A 618 10.49 31.17 -23.22
CA LEU A 618 9.04 31.11 -23.03
C LEU A 618 8.34 32.45 -22.72
N ARG A 619 9.03 33.60 -22.73
CA ARG A 619 8.41 34.91 -22.46
C ARG A 619 8.75 35.97 -23.50
N ARG A 620 8.00 35.97 -24.61
CA ARG A 620 7.79 37.16 -25.45
C ARG A 620 6.50 37.87 -25.02
N ARG A 621 6.59 38.72 -24.00
CA ARG A 621 5.76 39.93 -23.76
C ARG A 621 6.18 40.51 -22.41
N GLY A 622 6.69 41.74 -22.46
CA GLY A 622 7.63 42.29 -21.50
C GLY A 622 7.11 42.51 -20.07
N VAL A 623 8.01 42.25 -19.11
CA VAL A 623 8.20 42.99 -17.85
C VAL A 623 9.69 42.82 -17.50
N ARG A 624 10.39 43.93 -17.22
CA ARG A 624 11.82 43.96 -16.84
C ARG A 624 11.98 43.52 -15.37
N ASN A 625 13.12 42.88 -15.08
CA ASN A 625 13.67 42.46 -13.76
C ASN A 625 13.47 40.98 -13.39
N CYS A 626 14.48 40.14 -13.67
CA CYS A 626 14.52 38.75 -13.20
C CYS A 626 15.90 38.24 -12.72
N CYS A 627 16.88 39.13 -12.47
CA CYS A 627 18.20 38.71 -11.99
C CYS A 627 18.53 39.38 -10.65
N ARG A 628 18.01 38.81 -9.56
CA ARG A 628 18.60 38.91 -8.22
C ARG A 628 18.01 37.79 -7.40
N LEU A 629 18.81 36.76 -7.12
CA LEU A 629 18.87 36.00 -5.87
C LEU A 629 19.96 34.96 -6.05
N GLY A 630 21.14 35.27 -5.51
CA GLY A 630 22.23 34.33 -5.35
C GLY A 630 21.95 33.36 -4.22
N HIS A 631 22.59 32.20 -4.32
CA HIS A 631 22.66 31.17 -3.29
C HIS A 631 23.35 31.71 -2.02
N HIS A 632 22.69 31.56 -0.88
CA HIS A 632 23.33 31.46 0.43
C HIS A 632 22.63 30.33 1.18
N GLU A 633 23.32 29.19 1.28
CA GLU A 633 23.14 28.23 2.37
C GLU A 633 23.92 28.77 3.56
N GLU A 634 23.28 28.88 4.72
CA GLU A 634 23.99 28.95 6.00
C GLU A 634 23.07 28.54 7.16
N ASP A 635 23.71 27.92 8.14
CA ASP A 635 23.18 27.19 9.28
C ASP A 635 22.19 27.97 10.16
N TYR A 636 21.12 27.28 10.60
CA TYR A 636 20.27 27.77 11.70
C TYR A 636 20.36 26.82 12.90
N THR A 637 21.20 27.21 13.86
CA THR A 637 21.01 26.85 15.28
C THR A 637 20.16 27.96 15.94
N PRO A 638 19.15 27.65 16.77
CA PRO A 638 18.37 28.70 17.42
C PRO A 638 19.06 29.14 18.71
N ARG A 639 19.62 30.36 18.72
CA ARG A 639 19.84 31.12 19.96
C ARG A 639 18.64 32.04 20.21
N SER A 640 18.04 31.89 21.38
CA SER A 640 17.02 32.76 21.94
C SER A 640 17.60 34.14 22.26
N ARG A 641 16.95 35.21 21.79
CA ARG A 641 16.94 36.50 22.47
C ARG A 641 15.52 37.09 22.50
N PRO A 642 15.16 37.76 23.60
CA PRO A 642 13.92 38.50 23.72
C PRO A 642 14.09 39.84 22.99
N ASP A 643 12.98 40.33 22.44
CA ASP A 643 12.70 41.71 22.00
C ASP A 643 12.06 41.70 20.61
N GLY A 644 10.73 41.75 20.63
CA GLY A 644 9.89 41.73 19.44
C GLY A 644 9.93 43.07 18.71
N ILE A 645 10.79 43.20 17.70
CA ILE A 645 10.71 44.25 16.68
C ILE A 645 11.03 43.63 15.31
N CYS A 646 10.12 43.81 14.33
CA CYS A 646 10.25 43.29 12.97
C CYS A 646 11.03 44.29 12.08
N PRO A 647 12.04 43.88 11.30
CA PRO A 647 12.91 44.79 10.54
C PRO A 647 12.35 45.19 9.15
N ARG A 648 11.05 45.47 9.03
CA ARG A 648 10.41 45.91 7.77
C ARG A 648 9.39 47.04 7.94
N HIS A 649 9.73 48.06 8.73
CA HIS A 649 8.99 49.33 8.77
C HIS A 649 9.88 50.53 8.42
N SER A 650 10.54 50.46 7.27
CA SER A 650 10.89 51.66 6.53
C SER A 650 10.40 51.48 5.10
N MET A 651 9.49 52.37 4.69
CA MET A 651 8.84 52.49 3.37
C MET A 651 7.48 51.76 3.20
N GLY A 652 6.40 52.52 3.36
CA GLY A 652 5.11 52.32 2.68
C GLY A 652 4.05 51.49 3.43
N ARG A 653 2.86 52.09 3.62
CA ARG A 653 1.70 51.50 4.30
C ARG A 653 1.22 50.22 3.62
N CYS A 654 1.03 49.14 4.39
CA CYS A 654 0.32 47.94 3.96
C CYS A 654 -1.11 47.96 4.51
N GLU A 655 -2.11 48.23 3.67
CA GLU A 655 -3.53 48.33 4.06
C GLU A 655 -4.21 46.97 4.35
N ARG A 656 -3.47 45.84 4.43
CA ARG A 656 -4.04 44.49 4.49
C ARG A 656 -3.64 43.64 5.70
N CYS A 657 -3.04 44.23 6.72
CA CYS A 657 -2.75 43.51 7.97
C CYS A 657 -3.86 43.75 9.01
N LYS A 658 -4.45 42.67 9.54
CA LYS A 658 -5.33 42.73 10.72
C LYS A 658 -4.64 42.09 11.92
N VAL A 659 -4.79 42.72 13.08
CA VAL A 659 -4.36 42.23 14.39
C VAL A 659 -5.56 41.58 15.07
N ASN A 660 -5.37 40.42 15.69
CA ASN A 660 -6.46 39.79 16.45
C ASN A 660 -6.49 40.23 17.91
N LYS A 661 -7.51 39.77 18.65
CA LYS A 661 -7.69 40.07 20.09
C LYS A 661 -6.55 39.58 21.00
N ARG A 662 -5.52 38.92 20.45
CA ARG A 662 -4.31 38.48 21.16
C ARG A 662 -3.04 39.14 20.61
N GLY A 663 -3.15 40.21 19.81
CA GLY A 663 -1.98 40.97 19.34
C GLY A 663 -1.18 40.30 18.22
N VAL A 664 -1.67 39.22 17.61
CA VAL A 664 -0.94 38.50 16.56
C VAL A 664 -1.32 39.07 15.19
N LEU A 665 -0.29 39.49 14.43
CA LEU A 665 -0.40 39.95 13.05
C LEU A 665 -0.39 38.75 12.09
N TYR A 666 -1.28 38.75 11.10
CA TYR A 666 -1.22 37.79 9.99
C TYR A 666 -1.55 38.43 8.65
N CYS A 667 -0.94 37.90 7.59
CA CYS A 667 -1.07 38.35 6.21
C CYS A 667 -2.05 37.44 5.47
N CYS A 668 -3.16 37.99 4.96
CA CYS A 668 -4.18 37.21 4.26
C CYS A 668 -3.75 36.88 2.82
N GLY A 669 -3.41 35.63 2.58
CA GLY A 669 -3.35 35.02 1.25
C GLY A 669 -3.87 33.59 1.32
N MET A 670 -4.83 33.28 0.44
CA MET A 670 -5.49 31.98 0.18
C MET A 670 -6.82 31.76 0.92
N GLY A 671 -7.89 31.83 0.13
CA GLY A 671 -9.27 31.72 0.57
C GLY A 671 -9.72 30.29 0.84
N HIS A 672 -10.57 30.16 1.86
CA HIS A 672 -11.52 29.08 2.00
C HIS A 672 -12.92 29.71 2.09
N HIS A 673 -13.69 29.60 1.01
CA HIS A 673 -15.15 29.76 1.06
C HIS A 673 -15.75 28.39 1.40
N GLY A 674 -16.58 28.38 2.43
CA GLY A 674 -17.33 27.21 2.90
C GLY A 674 -18.17 27.61 4.10
N ALA A 675 -19.26 28.35 3.82
CA ALA A 675 -20.21 28.82 4.80
C ALA A 675 -21.10 27.67 5.28
N GLU A 676 -21.23 27.48 6.59
CA GLU A 676 -22.42 26.87 7.16
C GLU A 676 -22.79 27.52 8.50
N ARG A 677 -24.07 27.89 8.56
CA ARG A 677 -24.70 28.76 9.56
C ARG A 677 -24.85 28.02 10.90
N ARG A 678 -24.53 28.68 12.01
CA ARG A 678 -25.05 28.32 13.34
C ARG A 678 -25.88 29.47 13.90
N LYS A 679 -27.16 29.20 14.17
CA LYS A 679 -28.07 30.05 14.97
C LYS A 679 -27.92 29.70 16.48
N PRO A 680 -28.35 30.60 17.39
CA PRO A 680 -27.90 30.62 18.79
C PRO A 680 -28.92 30.07 19.81
N GLY A 681 -28.40 29.63 20.96
CA GLY A 681 -29.07 29.61 22.28
C GLY A 681 -30.10 28.49 22.54
N PRO A 682 -30.43 28.17 23.82
CA PRO A 682 -30.43 29.10 24.96
C PRO A 682 -29.65 28.65 26.22
N ARG A 683 -29.48 29.64 27.12
CA ARG A 683 -28.91 29.60 28.47
C ARG A 683 -29.86 28.99 29.49
N VAL A 684 -29.35 28.22 30.45
CA VAL A 684 -29.77 28.07 31.87
C VAL A 684 -28.56 27.42 32.58
N GLY A 685 -28.10 27.70 33.79
CA GLY A 685 -28.44 28.59 34.90
C GLY A 685 -27.44 28.27 36.01
N SER A 686 -26.89 29.30 36.65
CA SER A 686 -25.91 29.21 37.73
C SER A 686 -26.58 28.79 39.04
N LYS A 687 -25.98 27.87 39.80
CA LYS A 687 -26.15 27.82 41.26
C LYS A 687 -24.80 27.70 41.95
N ARG A 688 -24.55 28.71 42.79
CA ARG A 688 -23.52 28.80 43.82
C ARG A 688 -23.85 27.82 44.97
N GLY A 689 -22.81 27.34 45.63
CA GLY A 689 -22.87 26.74 46.97
C GLY A 689 -21.47 26.80 47.56
N ALA A 690 -21.33 27.62 48.61
CA ALA A 690 -20.10 27.90 49.34
C ALA A 690 -20.04 27.10 50.66
N SER A 691 -18.91 27.25 51.37
CA SER A 691 -18.54 26.79 52.72
C SER A 691 -18.02 25.34 52.83
N GLY A 692 -16.96 25.04 53.56
CA GLY A 692 -16.15 25.89 54.44
C GLY A 692 -14.85 25.19 54.89
N ASP A 693 -13.92 26.03 55.34
CA ASP A 693 -13.00 25.92 56.48
C ASP A 693 -12.19 24.65 56.78
N GLY A 694 -10.91 24.87 57.07
CA GLY A 694 -10.03 23.91 57.73
C GLY A 694 -8.55 24.22 57.55
N ALA A 695 -8.04 25.21 58.28
CA ALA A 695 -6.62 25.51 58.42
C ALA A 695 -6.08 24.88 59.73
N GLU A 696 -4.95 24.17 59.68
CA GLU A 696 -3.88 24.17 60.71
C GLU A 696 -2.71 23.27 60.24
N LEU A 697 -1.51 23.78 59.97
CA LEU A 697 -0.38 24.07 60.90
C LEU A 697 0.25 22.79 61.51
N LEU A 698 1.51 22.49 61.13
CA LEU A 698 2.69 22.41 62.03
C LEU A 698 3.85 21.55 61.47
N ARG A 699 5.03 22.20 61.41
CA ARG A 699 6.37 21.75 61.85
C ARG A 699 7.17 20.69 61.06
N ARG A 700 8.23 21.18 60.41
CA ARG A 700 9.62 20.64 60.40
C ARG A 700 10.17 20.53 61.84
N PRO A 701 11.19 19.71 62.21
CA PRO A 701 12.59 19.69 61.65
C PRO A 701 13.31 18.30 61.83
N PRO A 702 14.66 18.17 61.94
CA PRO A 702 15.81 18.69 61.18
C PRO A 702 16.69 17.58 60.54
N GLN A 703 17.70 17.99 59.77
CA GLN A 703 18.84 17.16 59.31
C GLN A 703 19.79 16.75 60.45
N PRO A 704 20.70 15.79 60.18
CA PRO A 704 22.10 16.00 60.53
C PRO A 704 23.09 15.74 59.38
N ARG A 705 24.29 16.30 59.60
CA ARG A 705 25.44 16.53 58.72
C ARG A 705 26.36 15.31 58.53
N SER A 706 27.20 15.45 57.50
CA SER A 706 28.64 15.08 57.42
C SER A 706 29.10 13.63 57.59
N GLY A 707 29.82 13.12 56.59
CA GLY A 707 30.70 11.96 56.73
C GLY A 707 31.34 11.51 55.41
N SER A 708 32.55 11.99 55.15
CA SER A 708 33.58 11.36 54.29
C SER A 708 34.90 11.46 55.08
N PRO A 709 35.98 10.69 54.82
CA PRO A 709 36.21 9.70 53.76
C PRO A 709 36.81 8.35 54.28
N GLY A 710 36.91 7.34 53.42
CA GLY A 710 37.59 6.09 53.75
C GLY A 710 38.25 5.43 52.53
N ARG A 711 39.56 5.60 52.41
CA ARG A 711 40.46 4.77 51.59
C ARG A 711 40.45 3.33 52.12
N LEU A 712 40.44 2.34 51.22
CA LEU A 712 41.03 1.03 51.50
C LEU A 712 41.84 0.55 50.29
N VAL A 713 43.13 0.39 50.56
CA VAL A 713 44.12 -0.35 49.80
C VAL A 713 44.03 -1.81 50.24
N ALA A 714 44.01 -2.77 49.32
CA ALA A 714 44.55 -4.11 49.55
C ALA A 714 44.79 -4.85 48.23
N SER A 715 46.07 -5.10 48.01
CA SER A 715 46.72 -5.99 47.06
C SER A 715 46.58 -7.47 47.43
N HIS A 716 46.50 -8.37 46.44
CA HIS A 716 47.09 -9.73 46.42
C HIS A 716 47.08 -10.21 44.95
N THR A 717 48.20 -10.27 44.22
CA THR A 717 49.29 -11.28 44.15
C THR A 717 48.88 -12.69 43.70
N GLY A 718 49.52 -13.15 42.61
CA GLY A 718 49.58 -14.53 42.12
C GLY A 718 49.74 -14.58 40.59
N ARG A 719 50.89 -14.21 40.02
CA ARG A 719 52.00 -15.10 39.58
C ARG A 719 51.57 -16.43 38.94
N GLY A 720 51.90 -16.55 37.65
CA GLY A 720 52.06 -17.80 36.90
C GLY A 720 52.91 -17.52 35.66
N CYS A 721 54.18 -17.93 35.72
CA CYS A 721 55.23 -17.71 34.73
C CYS A 721 55.17 -18.70 33.53
N LEU A 722 56.09 -18.46 32.59
CA LEU A 722 56.63 -19.31 31.50
C LEU A 722 55.95 -19.09 30.14
N SER A 723 56.65 -18.85 29.04
CA SER A 723 58.09 -18.82 28.76
C SER A 723 58.34 -18.15 27.41
N ALA A 724 59.52 -17.57 27.29
CA ALA A 724 60.05 -16.88 26.11
C ALA A 724 60.36 -17.83 24.93
N GLY A 725 60.35 -17.25 23.73
CA GLY A 725 60.97 -17.80 22.53
C GLY A 725 61.25 -16.68 21.53
N ARG A 726 62.46 -16.10 21.59
CA ARG A 726 63.04 -15.24 20.55
C ARG A 726 63.32 -16.08 19.30
N ALA A 727 63.14 -15.51 18.10
CA ALA A 727 64.23 -15.26 17.15
C ALA A 727 63.73 -14.72 15.79
N GLN A 728 64.26 -13.55 15.44
CA GLN A 728 64.87 -13.18 14.16
C GLN A 728 64.14 -13.42 12.83
N GLY A 729 63.84 -12.30 12.16
CA GLY A 729 64.47 -11.95 10.88
C GLY A 729 63.75 -12.40 9.61
N ALA A 730 63.29 -11.42 8.81
CA ALA A 730 63.84 -11.16 7.47
C ALA A 730 62.93 -10.24 6.62
N ARG A 731 63.55 -9.16 6.14
CA ARG A 731 63.53 -8.64 4.76
C ARG A 731 62.21 -8.19 4.13
N ARG A 732 62.17 -6.86 3.94
CA ARG A 732 61.74 -6.11 2.76
C ARG A 732 61.57 -6.94 1.48
N ALA A 733 60.43 -6.75 0.81
CA ALA A 733 60.38 -6.69 -0.65
C ALA A 733 59.28 -5.69 -1.07
N ASN A 734 59.74 -4.57 -1.63
CA ASN A 734 58.96 -3.72 -2.53
C ASN A 734 58.63 -4.54 -3.78
N PHE A 735 57.38 -4.52 -4.23
CA PHE A 735 57.07 -4.80 -5.63
C PHE A 735 56.06 -3.79 -6.14
N SER A 736 56.59 -2.81 -6.87
CA SER A 736 55.88 -2.08 -7.91
C SER A 736 55.84 -2.98 -9.14
N LEU A 737 54.66 -3.17 -9.73
CA LEU A 737 54.56 -3.51 -11.14
C LEU A 737 53.25 -2.95 -11.72
N ARG A 738 53.44 -1.97 -12.59
CA ARG A 738 52.56 -1.60 -13.70
C ARG A 738 52.14 -2.85 -14.47
N CYS A 739 50.92 -2.88 -15.00
CA CYS A 739 50.68 -3.36 -16.36
C CYS A 739 49.28 -2.95 -16.86
N LEU A 740 49.30 -2.43 -18.09
CA LEU A 740 48.36 -2.60 -19.21
C LEU A 740 46.85 -2.41 -18.97
#